data_AF-A0A7S0IIR5-F1
#
_entry.id   AF-A0A7S0IIR5-F1
#
_cell.length_a   1.000
_cell.length_b   1.000
_cell.length_c   1.000
_cell.angle_alpha   90.00
_cell.angle_beta   90.00
_cell.angle_gamma   90.00
#
_symmetry.space_group_name_H-M   'P 1'
#
loop_
_entity.id
_entity.type
_entity.pdbx_description
1 polymer ?
#
loop_
_entity_poly.entity_id
_entity_poly.type
_entity_poly.pdbx_seq_one_letter_code
_entity_poly.pdbx_strand_id
1 'polypeptide(L)'
;MVGMPNVMMWYAPGGTWNIGKRDELGQNRGWYQAVSKAISPEGITNWQVWDGANRKWEKAHELQAMSVGSKRIAFTGVTPHGLNQDKLGEFVRRGFRFENGHAVYESVECPERAIWWVNKYWYIGKLSQVGHAQGWLCCKDDAACPELCKTNWRVSDGQQMIDAEEVKCMPVGAMTVMVAGETPNNLNSDKLGEFVRQVGRELNGRPIYSQVGNENRMLWYSAGYWYLGRKDELGKSQGWLCVRDPAPAPELTQATWRVGDGESLHEAPNIKCAAIGARCIEVLGEPVGNLHKDKMGEFKMLAAQEVNGKPVYEKDPSVSHMVWAANGYWYVGKRDELGKQAGWMQVRDSSSLPEEICGVWQIWNQSEKRWIASEGVKVTAVGNIQVSVLGPMPSTCSLHADKLGEFIRIKGQEANGCTVYKKKHDDTMLWQAAGEWWIGPAASVGKRAGYWRCRDAARIPEAARGVWEVGDGKNWHVADKVRCNEYLMPRLVLRGATPEDRHQDKLGVYLLAQETINDRPCYHQQDNPSRMIWFLNPYWYVGKSVERGLGQGWVQVRSLAHVPEQIHGTWAIWNSAEKVWVDAPDLRIVPDAQARAAAERLANEPLPLAVALPEPFTQEALMIVEDNQPQASVVSMSAAACDQSYDVFLTHDWGVDSEGRRTHERVALINKFLKTQGLKTWFDEDRMAGNVIDKMCAGIDDSDIIAVFVTQNYIDKVGGKNGPQDNCKKEFEYAERTKGADRLLSVVMEPATRETRTWRGGVGMVLASRLYCDLSGSETNTPEWERALQALVCDCMRPCVSLCL
;
A
#
# COMPACT_ATOMS: atom_id res chain seq x y z
N MET A 1 -18.45 17.66 15.20
CA MET A 1 -18.10 17.28 16.59
C MET A 1 -16.86 16.41 16.71
N VAL A 2 -16.50 15.61 15.69
CA VAL A 2 -15.30 14.78 15.69
C VAL A 2 -14.06 15.57 16.13
N GLY A 3 -13.33 15.02 17.11
CA GLY A 3 -12.07 15.56 17.61
C GLY A 3 -12.15 16.29 18.96
N MET A 4 -13.27 16.88 19.37
CA MET A 4 -13.35 17.64 20.63
C MET A 4 -13.52 16.70 21.84
N PRO A 5 -12.49 16.43 22.68
CA PRO A 5 -12.61 15.47 23.77
C PRO A 5 -13.49 15.96 24.92
N ASN A 6 -13.71 17.28 25.01
CA ASN A 6 -14.54 17.92 26.02
C ASN A 6 -15.94 18.27 25.51
N VAL A 7 -16.27 17.95 24.25
CA VAL A 7 -17.62 18.14 23.70
C VAL A 7 -18.16 16.79 23.28
N MET A 8 -19.24 16.36 23.91
CA MET A 8 -19.86 15.08 23.65
C MET A 8 -21.25 15.30 23.07
N MET A 9 -21.68 14.34 22.26
CA MET A 9 -23.09 14.13 21.97
C MET A 9 -23.54 12.90 22.75
N TRP A 10 -24.64 12.99 23.49
CA TRP A 10 -25.17 11.86 24.24
C TRP A 10 -26.69 11.84 24.23
N TYR A 11 -27.22 10.64 24.42
CA TYR A 11 -28.64 10.44 24.66
C TYR A 11 -28.88 10.44 26.17
N ALA A 12 -29.66 11.42 26.64
CA ALA A 12 -29.95 11.56 28.06
C ALA A 12 -31.21 10.76 28.46
N PRO A 13 -31.26 10.25 29.71
CA PRO A 13 -32.46 9.62 30.26
C PRO A 13 -33.63 10.62 30.21
N GLY A 14 -34.60 10.37 29.33
CA GLY A 14 -35.71 11.31 29.07
C GLY A 14 -36.04 11.53 27.59
N GLY A 15 -35.29 10.92 26.66
CA GLY A 15 -35.63 11.00 25.23
C GLY A 15 -35.09 12.24 24.54
N THR A 16 -33.95 12.76 24.99
CA THR A 16 -33.33 13.96 24.44
C THR A 16 -31.88 13.68 24.08
N TRP A 17 -31.53 13.96 22.83
CA TRP A 17 -30.15 14.05 22.38
C TRP A 17 -29.59 15.41 22.79
N ASN A 18 -28.43 15.42 23.43
CA ASN A 18 -27.76 16.64 23.87
C ASN A 18 -26.37 16.73 23.26
N ILE A 19 -25.92 17.95 22.98
CA ILE A 19 -24.53 18.28 22.64
C ILE A 19 -24.05 19.33 23.63
N GLY A 20 -23.00 19.01 24.35
CA GLY A 20 -22.51 19.83 25.46
C GLY A 20 -21.16 19.35 25.96
N LYS A 21 -20.79 19.77 27.16
CA LYS A 21 -19.47 19.40 27.69
C LYS A 21 -19.45 17.94 28.16
N ARG A 22 -18.26 17.33 28.17
CA ARG A 22 -18.10 15.92 28.61
C ARG A 22 -18.46 15.70 30.08
N ASP A 23 -18.28 16.68 30.95
CA ASP A 23 -18.67 16.65 32.37
C ASP A 23 -20.20 16.75 32.57
N GLU A 24 -20.94 17.15 31.54
CA GLU A 24 -22.40 17.20 31.52
C GLU A 24 -23.03 15.88 31.00
N LEU A 25 -22.20 14.89 30.65
CA LEU A 25 -22.65 13.63 30.05
C LEU A 25 -23.70 12.93 30.94
N GLY A 26 -24.80 12.51 30.30
CA GLY A 26 -25.93 11.86 30.97
C GLY A 26 -26.92 12.84 31.61
N GLN A 27 -26.64 14.15 31.62
CA GLN A 27 -27.56 15.18 32.08
C GLN A 27 -28.37 15.76 30.90
N ASN A 28 -29.54 16.34 31.17
CA ASN A 28 -30.28 17.16 30.19
C ASN A 28 -29.72 18.59 30.19
N ARG A 29 -28.42 18.74 29.95
CA ARG A 29 -27.71 20.02 29.94
C ARG A 29 -26.74 20.03 28.76
N GLY A 30 -26.81 21.06 27.93
CA GLY A 30 -25.93 21.22 26.79
C GLY A 30 -26.19 22.53 26.08
N TRP A 31 -25.41 22.82 25.04
CA TRP A 31 -25.63 23.98 24.18
C TRP A 31 -26.62 23.68 23.06
N TYR A 32 -26.73 22.42 22.66
CA TYR A 32 -27.73 21.96 21.70
C TYR A 32 -28.50 20.78 22.26
N GLN A 33 -29.78 20.69 21.90
CA GLN A 33 -30.60 19.55 22.23
C GLN A 33 -31.57 19.20 21.09
N ALA A 34 -32.04 17.97 21.06
CA ALA A 34 -33.16 17.55 20.24
C ALA A 34 -33.96 16.47 20.97
N VAL A 35 -35.26 16.72 21.16
CA VAL A 35 -36.16 15.73 21.73
C VAL A 35 -36.51 14.71 20.66
N SER A 36 -36.04 13.47 20.83
CA SER A 36 -36.24 12.38 19.88
C SER A 36 -36.04 11.05 20.58
N LYS A 37 -36.88 10.06 20.25
CA LYS A 37 -36.70 8.66 20.70
C LYS A 37 -35.80 7.86 19.75
N ALA A 38 -35.24 8.50 18.73
CA ALA A 38 -34.35 7.84 17.79
C ALA A 38 -33.13 7.28 18.52
N ILE A 39 -32.79 6.02 18.22
CA ILE A 39 -31.65 5.30 18.78
C ILE A 39 -30.34 5.92 18.33
N SER A 40 -30.38 6.70 17.25
CA SER A 40 -29.23 7.42 16.70
C SER A 40 -29.64 8.86 16.32
N PRO A 41 -28.69 9.80 16.29
CA PRO A 41 -28.98 11.21 16.10
C PRO A 41 -29.15 11.59 14.62
N GLU A 42 -28.77 10.72 13.68
CA GLU A 42 -28.89 10.99 12.25
C GLU A 42 -30.36 11.16 11.84
N GLY A 43 -30.61 12.15 10.97
CA GLY A 43 -31.98 12.44 10.49
C GLY A 43 -32.85 13.20 11.50
N ILE A 44 -32.36 13.50 12.71
CA ILE A 44 -33.02 14.42 13.63
C ILE A 44 -32.97 15.84 13.04
N THR A 45 -34.15 16.46 12.84
CA THR A 45 -34.30 17.78 12.21
C THR A 45 -34.77 18.87 13.17
N ASN A 46 -35.16 18.51 14.40
CA ASN A 46 -35.71 19.42 15.40
C ASN A 46 -34.67 19.88 16.42
N TRP A 47 -33.42 20.06 15.99
CA TRP A 47 -32.36 20.58 16.85
C TRP A 47 -32.66 21.99 17.36
N GLN A 48 -32.28 22.23 18.60
CA GLN A 48 -32.40 23.50 19.28
C GLN A 48 -31.05 23.93 19.85
N VAL A 49 -30.81 25.23 19.93
CA VAL A 49 -29.64 25.86 20.57
C VAL A 49 -30.07 26.65 21.80
N TRP A 50 -29.27 26.60 22.86
CA TRP A 50 -29.53 27.33 24.09
C TRP A 50 -29.10 28.78 23.95
N ASP A 51 -30.07 29.70 23.99
CA ASP A 51 -29.82 31.13 24.10
C ASP A 51 -29.61 31.48 25.57
N GLY A 52 -28.35 31.66 25.95
CA GLY A 52 -27.97 32.03 27.31
C GLY A 52 -28.44 33.41 27.75
N ALA A 53 -28.68 34.34 26.82
CA ALA A 53 -29.13 35.70 27.13
C ALA A 53 -30.61 35.73 27.50
N ASN A 54 -31.44 35.02 26.72
CA ASN A 54 -32.88 34.96 26.96
C ASN A 54 -33.34 33.71 27.74
N ARG A 55 -32.39 32.84 28.11
CA ARG A 55 -32.60 31.60 28.88
C ARG A 55 -33.68 30.70 28.25
N LYS A 56 -33.65 30.56 26.93
CA LYS A 56 -34.62 29.76 26.15
C LYS A 56 -33.92 28.93 25.08
N TRP A 57 -34.61 27.90 24.61
CA TRP A 57 -34.20 27.10 23.47
C TRP A 57 -34.74 27.71 22.17
N GLU A 58 -33.86 27.96 21.21
CA GLU A 58 -34.22 28.44 19.88
C GLU A 58 -33.96 27.36 18.83
N LYS A 59 -34.67 27.39 17.70
CA LYS A 59 -34.52 26.38 16.65
C LYS A 59 -33.18 26.56 15.93
N ALA A 60 -32.37 25.49 15.88
CA ALA A 60 -31.10 25.48 15.18
C ALA A 60 -31.32 25.03 13.72
N HIS A 61 -31.71 25.96 12.85
CA HIS A 61 -32.12 25.68 11.47
C HIS A 61 -31.04 25.00 10.60
N GLU A 62 -29.76 25.24 10.90
CA GLU A 62 -28.63 24.72 10.13
C GLU A 62 -27.96 23.50 10.78
N LEU A 63 -28.37 23.11 11.99
CA LEU A 63 -27.71 22.00 12.69
C LEU A 63 -28.26 20.67 12.20
N GLN A 64 -27.36 19.82 11.71
CA GLN A 64 -27.66 18.46 11.31
C GLN A 64 -26.64 17.51 11.96
N ALA A 65 -27.14 16.37 12.44
CA ALA A 65 -26.29 15.26 12.83
C ALA A 65 -26.17 14.31 11.64
N MET A 66 -24.93 14.10 11.20
CA MET A 66 -24.59 13.19 10.12
C MET A 66 -23.61 12.16 10.66
N SER A 67 -23.83 10.88 10.32
CA SER A 67 -22.79 9.89 10.47
C SER A 67 -21.68 10.22 9.47
N VAL A 68 -20.44 10.08 9.92
CA VAL A 68 -19.27 10.40 9.09
C VAL A 68 -18.33 9.21 8.91
N GLY A 69 -18.79 8.04 9.37
CA GLY A 69 -18.06 6.80 9.31
C GLY A 69 -16.70 6.82 10.02
N SER A 70 -15.94 5.78 9.76
CA SER A 70 -14.52 5.69 10.10
C SER A 70 -13.74 6.63 9.20
N LYS A 71 -12.72 7.29 9.76
CA LYS A 71 -11.91 8.25 8.97
C LYS A 71 -11.22 7.57 7.78
N ARG A 72 -10.84 6.30 7.95
CA ARG A 72 -10.11 5.49 6.99
C ARG A 72 -10.82 4.15 6.83
N ILE A 73 -10.98 3.73 5.59
CA ILE A 73 -11.63 2.48 5.20
C ILE A 73 -10.77 1.77 4.16
N ALA A 74 -10.88 0.45 4.08
CA ALA A 74 -10.23 -0.35 3.06
C ALA A 74 -11.26 -1.22 2.34
N PHE A 75 -11.06 -1.36 1.04
CA PHE A 75 -11.73 -2.36 0.23
C PHE A 75 -10.85 -3.59 0.10
N THR A 76 -11.36 -4.73 0.51
CA THR A 76 -10.68 -6.03 0.50
C THR A 76 -11.46 -7.04 -0.34
N GLY A 77 -10.84 -8.19 -0.64
CA GLY A 77 -11.44 -9.25 -1.45
C GLY A 77 -10.99 -9.24 -2.92
N VAL A 78 -11.56 -10.15 -3.70
CA VAL A 78 -11.23 -10.34 -5.11
C VAL A 78 -12.43 -9.94 -5.98
N THR A 79 -12.15 -9.20 -7.04
CA THR A 79 -13.12 -8.86 -8.08
C THR A 79 -13.25 -10.01 -9.08
N PRO A 80 -14.46 -10.27 -9.62
CA PRO A 80 -14.65 -11.27 -10.67
C PRO A 80 -13.66 -11.07 -11.82
N HIS A 81 -12.89 -12.11 -12.13
CA HIS A 81 -11.88 -12.10 -13.19
C HIS A 81 -10.79 -11.00 -13.06
N GLY A 82 -10.61 -10.42 -11.86
CA GLY A 82 -9.65 -9.33 -11.63
C GLY A 82 -10.09 -7.97 -12.19
N LEU A 83 -11.34 -7.84 -12.65
CA LEU A 83 -11.88 -6.60 -13.21
C LEU A 83 -11.80 -5.45 -12.20
N ASN A 84 -11.12 -4.36 -12.55
CA ASN A 84 -10.93 -3.21 -11.67
C ASN A 84 -10.37 -3.57 -10.28
N GLN A 85 -9.64 -4.68 -10.13
CA GLN A 85 -9.01 -5.07 -8.87
C GLN A 85 -8.07 -3.97 -8.34
N ASP A 86 -7.39 -3.28 -9.25
CA ASP A 86 -6.51 -2.15 -8.97
C ASP A 86 -7.24 -0.90 -8.45
N LYS A 87 -8.59 -0.88 -8.56
CA LYS A 87 -9.44 0.20 -8.07
C LYS A 87 -9.80 0.03 -6.58
N LEU A 88 -9.66 -1.17 -6.04
CA LEU A 88 -9.72 -1.41 -4.60
C LEU A 88 -8.51 -0.79 -3.90
N GLY A 89 -8.49 -0.80 -2.57
CA GLY A 89 -7.42 -0.22 -1.76
C GLY A 89 -7.97 0.60 -0.59
N GLU A 90 -7.13 1.46 -0.04
CA GLU A 90 -7.49 2.32 1.07
C GLU A 90 -8.03 3.68 0.64
N PHE A 91 -9.02 4.14 1.39
CA PHE A 91 -9.63 5.45 1.21
C PHE A 91 -9.70 6.17 2.55
N VAL A 92 -9.46 7.48 2.52
CA VAL A 92 -9.47 8.35 3.68
C VAL A 92 -10.39 9.53 3.42
N ARG A 93 -11.20 9.87 4.40
CA ARG A 93 -11.98 11.11 4.38
C ARG A 93 -11.04 12.28 4.64
N ARG A 94 -10.74 13.07 3.59
CA ARG A 94 -9.93 14.29 3.70
C ARG A 94 -10.83 15.48 4.03
N GLY A 95 -10.63 16.07 5.21
CA GLY A 95 -11.45 17.18 5.69
C GLY A 95 -12.93 16.81 5.91
N PHE A 96 -13.81 17.79 5.76
CA PHE A 96 -15.26 17.67 5.90
C PHE A 96 -15.94 17.87 4.54
N ARG A 97 -15.51 17.16 3.50
CA ARG A 97 -16.19 17.14 2.21
C ARG A 97 -17.39 16.20 2.27
N PHE A 98 -18.58 16.75 2.05
CA PHE A 98 -19.81 15.99 1.97
C PHE A 98 -20.45 16.21 0.60
N GLU A 99 -21.02 15.16 0.05
CA GLU A 99 -21.80 15.18 -1.18
C GLU A 99 -23.10 14.44 -0.90
N ASN A 100 -24.25 15.05 -1.22
CA ASN A 100 -25.57 14.45 -0.97
C ASN A 100 -25.78 13.94 0.47
N GLY A 101 -25.29 14.68 1.47
CA GLY A 101 -25.43 14.33 2.89
C GLY A 101 -24.52 13.20 3.39
N HIS A 102 -23.59 12.73 2.55
CA HIS A 102 -22.66 11.64 2.87
C HIS A 102 -21.22 12.09 2.72
N ALA A 103 -20.31 11.48 3.49
CA ALA A 103 -18.89 11.80 3.41
C ALA A 103 -18.29 11.32 2.08
N VAL A 104 -17.43 12.15 1.48
CA VAL A 104 -16.60 11.75 0.34
C VAL A 104 -15.27 11.21 0.87
N TYR A 105 -14.83 10.09 0.33
CA TYR A 105 -13.53 9.50 0.64
C TYR A 105 -12.61 9.58 -0.57
N GLU A 106 -11.34 9.85 -0.34
CA GLU A 106 -10.32 9.93 -1.40
C GLU A 106 -9.35 8.77 -1.22
N SER A 107 -8.88 8.18 -2.32
CA SER A 107 -7.93 7.09 -2.24
C SER A 107 -6.60 7.57 -1.65
N VAL A 108 -6.02 6.72 -0.82
CA VAL A 108 -4.70 6.96 -0.20
C VAL A 108 -3.59 6.81 -1.24
N GLU A 109 -3.79 5.92 -2.20
CA GLU A 109 -2.82 5.56 -3.24
C GLU A 109 -2.93 6.46 -4.47
N CYS A 110 -4.15 6.82 -4.87
CA CYS A 110 -4.40 7.54 -6.12
C CYS A 110 -5.27 8.79 -5.89
N PRO A 111 -4.71 10.01 -5.92
CA PRO A 111 -5.46 11.22 -5.59
C PRO A 111 -6.64 11.51 -6.53
N GLU A 112 -6.65 10.93 -7.73
CA GLU A 112 -7.75 11.07 -8.69
C GLU A 112 -8.91 10.10 -8.46
N ARG A 113 -8.89 9.30 -7.39
CA ARG A 113 -9.89 8.27 -7.10
C ARG A 113 -10.65 8.61 -5.83
N ALA A 114 -11.96 8.47 -5.88
CA ALA A 114 -12.84 8.80 -4.76
C ALA A 114 -13.99 7.82 -4.59
N ILE A 115 -14.63 7.92 -3.43
CA ILE A 115 -15.88 7.26 -3.07
C ILE A 115 -16.90 8.32 -2.71
N TRP A 116 -18.09 8.22 -3.27
CA TRP A 116 -19.20 9.11 -2.97
C TRP A 116 -20.53 8.39 -3.05
N TRP A 117 -21.56 9.03 -2.51
CA TRP A 117 -22.92 8.52 -2.54
C TRP A 117 -23.82 9.41 -3.41
N VAL A 118 -24.64 8.79 -4.25
CA VAL A 118 -25.66 9.47 -5.06
C VAL A 118 -26.76 8.49 -5.46
N ASN A 119 -28.01 8.95 -5.46
CA ASN A 119 -29.18 8.19 -5.94
C ASN A 119 -29.34 6.78 -5.33
N LYS A 120 -29.03 6.60 -4.04
CA LYS A 120 -29.08 5.29 -3.31
C LYS A 120 -27.96 4.31 -3.66
N TYR A 121 -26.87 4.82 -4.21
CA TYR A 121 -25.69 4.03 -4.52
C TYR A 121 -24.45 4.70 -3.95
N TRP A 122 -23.58 3.89 -3.37
CA TRP A 122 -22.18 4.22 -3.19
C TRP A 122 -21.41 3.89 -4.47
N TYR A 123 -20.50 4.75 -4.89
CA TYR A 123 -19.66 4.57 -6.08
C TYR A 123 -18.18 4.67 -5.73
N ILE A 124 -17.34 3.90 -6.43
CA ILE A 124 -15.89 4.13 -6.51
C ILE A 124 -15.58 4.57 -7.94
N GLY A 125 -14.95 5.73 -8.10
CA GLY A 125 -14.73 6.33 -9.41
C GLY A 125 -13.70 7.45 -9.39
N LYS A 126 -13.68 8.26 -10.45
CA LYS A 126 -12.78 9.42 -10.53
C LYS A 126 -13.24 10.54 -9.59
N LEU A 127 -12.30 11.23 -8.97
CA LEU A 127 -12.56 12.38 -8.10
C LEU A 127 -13.30 13.50 -8.84
N SER A 128 -13.04 13.68 -10.14
CA SER A 128 -13.75 14.63 -11.00
C SER A 128 -15.21 14.24 -11.29
N GLN A 129 -15.61 13.01 -11.00
CA GLN A 129 -16.97 12.49 -11.20
C GLN A 129 -17.80 12.46 -9.91
N VAL A 130 -17.25 12.92 -8.78
CA VAL A 130 -17.98 13.00 -7.50
C VAL A 130 -19.28 13.78 -7.70
N GLY A 131 -20.40 13.19 -7.24
CA GLY A 131 -21.74 13.73 -7.41
C GLY A 131 -22.51 13.16 -8.62
N HIS A 132 -21.84 12.47 -9.55
CA HIS A 132 -22.48 11.79 -10.68
C HIS A 132 -22.76 10.31 -10.39
N ALA A 133 -23.85 9.76 -10.93
CA ALA A 133 -24.23 8.36 -10.76
C ALA A 133 -23.45 7.42 -11.69
N GLN A 134 -22.13 7.46 -11.63
CA GLN A 134 -21.22 6.66 -12.46
C GLN A 134 -19.97 6.28 -11.67
N GLY A 135 -19.37 5.13 -11.95
CA GLY A 135 -18.13 4.69 -11.30
C GLY A 135 -17.71 3.31 -11.80
N TRP A 136 -16.48 2.91 -11.45
CA TRP A 136 -15.97 1.56 -11.74
C TRP A 136 -16.62 0.51 -10.85
N LEU A 137 -16.95 0.87 -9.61
CA LEU A 137 -17.69 0.02 -8.69
C LEU A 137 -18.90 0.77 -8.15
N CYS A 138 -19.97 0.04 -7.83
CA CYS A 138 -21.09 0.59 -7.09
C CYS A 138 -21.72 -0.40 -6.11
N CYS A 139 -22.42 0.12 -5.11
CA CYS A 139 -23.17 -0.67 -4.13
C CYS A 139 -24.50 0.02 -3.85
N LYS A 140 -25.61 -0.69 -4.04
CA LYS A 140 -26.97 -0.14 -3.89
C LYS A 140 -27.40 -0.17 -2.43
N ASP A 141 -26.93 0.79 -1.64
CA ASP A 141 -27.26 0.89 -0.23
C ASP A 141 -27.49 2.35 0.20
N ASP A 142 -28.46 2.54 1.08
CA ASP A 142 -28.77 3.82 1.73
C ASP A 142 -27.98 3.96 3.06
N ALA A 143 -27.03 3.06 3.32
CA ALA A 143 -26.13 3.13 4.47
C ALA A 143 -25.38 4.46 4.52
N ALA A 144 -25.36 5.08 5.71
CA ALA A 144 -24.73 6.38 5.92
C ALA A 144 -23.20 6.40 5.68
N CYS A 145 -22.56 5.22 5.62
CA CYS A 145 -21.13 5.06 5.39
C CYS A 145 -20.85 3.79 4.55
N PRO A 146 -19.79 3.77 3.72
CA PRO A 146 -19.49 2.62 2.86
C PRO A 146 -19.30 1.30 3.63
N GLU A 147 -18.65 1.35 4.80
CA GLU A 147 -18.38 0.18 5.64
C GLU A 147 -19.62 -0.39 6.34
N LEU A 148 -20.77 0.30 6.23
CA LEU A 148 -22.05 -0.16 6.76
C LEU A 148 -22.97 -0.74 5.68
N CYS A 149 -22.52 -0.76 4.42
CA CYS A 149 -23.27 -1.37 3.32
C CYS A 149 -23.50 -2.86 3.59
N LYS A 150 -24.72 -3.31 3.37
CA LYS A 150 -25.15 -4.71 3.53
C LYS A 150 -25.37 -5.39 2.19
N THR A 151 -25.56 -4.63 1.12
CA THR A 151 -25.66 -5.17 -0.23
C THR A 151 -24.29 -5.44 -0.83
N ASN A 152 -24.23 -6.39 -1.77
CA ASN A 152 -22.99 -6.71 -2.47
C ASN A 152 -22.50 -5.54 -3.32
N TRP A 153 -21.19 -5.35 -3.34
CA TRP A 153 -20.54 -4.46 -4.29
C TRP A 153 -20.60 -5.07 -5.68
N ARG A 154 -20.72 -4.20 -6.68
CA ARG A 154 -20.70 -4.54 -8.10
C ARG A 154 -19.55 -3.84 -8.79
N VAL A 155 -18.97 -4.48 -9.78
CA VAL A 155 -17.86 -3.97 -10.58
C VAL A 155 -18.25 -3.87 -12.05
N SER A 156 -17.83 -2.81 -12.73
CA SER A 156 -18.10 -2.62 -14.15
C SER A 156 -17.10 -3.38 -15.02
N ASP A 157 -17.59 -4.07 -16.04
CA ASP A 157 -16.76 -4.62 -17.13
C ASP A 157 -16.66 -3.65 -18.33
N GLY A 158 -17.24 -2.45 -18.21
CA GLY A 158 -17.37 -1.46 -19.29
C GLY A 158 -18.70 -1.50 -20.04
N GLN A 159 -19.50 -2.57 -19.90
CA GLN A 159 -20.83 -2.71 -20.50
C GLN A 159 -21.93 -2.84 -19.45
N GLN A 160 -21.67 -3.61 -18.38
CA GLN A 160 -22.62 -3.92 -17.31
C GLN A 160 -21.93 -3.92 -15.94
N MET A 161 -22.74 -4.08 -14.88
CA MET A 161 -22.28 -4.21 -13.50
C MET A 161 -22.40 -5.68 -13.04
N ILE A 162 -21.29 -6.29 -12.68
CA ILE A 162 -21.17 -7.69 -12.23
C ILE A 162 -21.07 -7.73 -10.70
N ASP A 163 -21.75 -8.67 -10.06
CA ASP A 163 -21.67 -8.86 -8.61
C ASP A 163 -20.27 -9.32 -8.17
N ALA A 164 -19.68 -8.58 -7.22
CA ALA A 164 -18.38 -8.85 -6.63
C ALA A 164 -18.57 -9.22 -5.15
N GLU A 165 -19.02 -10.46 -4.90
CA GLU A 165 -19.45 -10.93 -3.56
C GLU A 165 -18.32 -10.93 -2.52
N GLU A 166 -17.08 -11.10 -2.95
CA GLU A 166 -15.92 -11.08 -2.04
C GLU A 166 -15.50 -9.66 -1.65
N VAL A 167 -15.93 -8.64 -2.40
CA VAL A 167 -15.52 -7.26 -2.17
C VAL A 167 -16.25 -6.71 -0.94
N LYS A 168 -15.46 -6.38 0.09
CA LYS A 168 -15.96 -5.84 1.35
C LYS A 168 -15.31 -4.52 1.67
N CYS A 169 -16.07 -3.65 2.33
CA CYS A 169 -15.57 -2.41 2.90
C CYS A 169 -15.48 -2.55 4.41
N MET A 170 -14.32 -2.28 4.98
CA MET A 170 -14.08 -2.37 6.42
C MET A 170 -13.40 -1.10 6.92
N PRO A 171 -13.68 -0.69 8.17
CA PRO A 171 -12.90 0.36 8.78
C PRO A 171 -11.49 -0.15 9.08
N VAL A 172 -10.49 0.71 8.89
CA VAL A 172 -9.11 0.36 9.18
C VAL A 172 -8.41 1.43 10.01
N GLY A 173 -7.58 0.96 10.93
CA GLY A 173 -6.72 1.81 11.75
C GLY A 173 -5.38 2.12 11.08
N ALA A 174 -4.49 2.69 11.89
CA ALA A 174 -3.09 2.89 11.56
C ALA A 174 -2.44 1.58 11.10
N MET A 175 -1.48 1.70 10.17
CA MET A 175 -0.71 0.54 9.68
C MET A 175 0.12 -0.10 10.78
N THR A 176 0.66 0.72 11.69
CA THR A 176 1.48 0.29 12.82
C THR A 176 0.92 0.84 14.11
N VAL A 177 0.85 -0.02 15.13
CA VAL A 177 0.39 0.35 16.48
C VAL A 177 1.37 -0.16 17.54
N MET A 178 1.51 0.59 18.62
CA MET A 178 2.26 0.18 19.82
C MET A 178 1.26 -0.21 20.89
N VAL A 179 1.39 -1.41 21.46
CA VAL A 179 0.78 -1.74 22.74
C VAL A 179 1.86 -1.63 23.80
N ALA A 180 1.78 -0.61 24.66
CA ALA A 180 2.78 -0.32 25.68
C ALA A 180 2.13 0.16 26.99
N GLY A 181 2.89 0.06 28.07
CA GLY A 181 2.46 0.46 29.41
C GLY A 181 3.00 -0.45 30.50
N GLU A 182 2.67 -0.10 31.73
CA GLU A 182 2.95 -0.95 32.89
C GLU A 182 1.84 -2.00 33.04
N THR A 183 2.24 -3.26 33.21
CA THR A 183 1.31 -4.33 33.54
C THR A 183 1.35 -4.60 35.05
N PRO A 184 0.22 -4.96 35.67
CA PRO A 184 0.19 -5.36 37.08
C PRO A 184 1.22 -6.47 37.34
N ASN A 185 2.12 -6.26 38.30
CA ASN A 185 3.17 -7.22 38.68
C ASN A 185 4.03 -7.72 37.50
N ASN A 186 4.22 -6.92 36.45
CA ASN A 186 4.91 -7.28 35.21
C ASN A 186 4.30 -8.48 34.44
N LEU A 187 3.06 -8.88 34.76
CA LEU A 187 2.33 -9.95 34.08
C LEU A 187 2.26 -9.68 32.57
N ASN A 188 2.66 -10.66 31.75
CA ASN A 188 2.66 -10.58 30.28
C ASN A 188 3.29 -9.30 29.69
N SER A 189 4.18 -8.62 30.44
CA SER A 189 4.86 -7.41 29.98
C SER A 189 5.76 -7.67 28.76
N ASP A 190 6.24 -8.90 28.63
CA ASP A 190 7.02 -9.37 27.47
C ASP A 190 6.18 -9.51 26.19
N LYS A 191 4.84 -9.50 26.29
CA LYS A 191 3.90 -9.59 25.15
C LYS A 191 3.62 -8.24 24.50
N LEU A 192 3.90 -7.15 25.21
CA LEU A 192 3.78 -5.78 24.71
C LEU A 192 4.81 -5.52 23.59
N GLY A 193 4.52 -4.55 22.74
CA GLY A 193 5.39 -4.20 21.62
C GLY A 193 4.66 -3.61 20.43
N GLU A 194 5.37 -3.58 19.31
CA GLU A 194 4.92 -3.00 18.05
C GLU A 194 4.18 -4.06 17.21
N PHE A 195 3.06 -3.68 16.63
CA PHE A 195 2.22 -4.54 15.81
C PHE A 195 1.96 -3.87 14.46
N VAL A 196 2.08 -4.65 13.38
CA VAL A 196 1.81 -4.21 12.01
C VAL A 196 0.55 -4.87 11.51
N ARG A 197 -0.32 -4.06 10.92
CA ARG A 197 -1.60 -4.46 10.36
C ARG A 197 -1.37 -5.36 9.15
N GLN A 198 -2.09 -6.47 9.08
CA GLN A 198 -2.03 -7.39 7.95
C GLN A 198 -2.97 -6.89 6.84
N VAL A 199 -2.42 -6.20 5.84
CA VAL A 199 -3.20 -5.60 4.73
C VAL A 199 -4.03 -6.67 4.02
N GLY A 200 -5.29 -6.33 3.73
CA GLY A 200 -6.23 -7.24 3.07
C GLY A 200 -6.78 -8.36 3.96
N ARG A 201 -6.31 -8.48 5.21
CA ARG A 201 -6.82 -9.48 6.17
C ARG A 201 -7.70 -8.83 7.22
N GLU A 202 -8.84 -9.46 7.47
CA GLU A 202 -9.77 -9.06 8.52
C GLU A 202 -10.27 -10.24 9.33
N LEU A 203 -10.82 -9.91 10.48
CA LEU A 203 -11.53 -10.84 11.34
C LEU A 203 -12.68 -10.11 12.01
N ASN A 204 -13.90 -10.62 11.86
CA ASN A 204 -15.11 -10.02 12.42
C ASN A 204 -15.31 -8.53 12.00
N GLY A 205 -14.97 -8.20 10.75
CA GLY A 205 -15.10 -6.82 10.22
C GLY A 205 -14.12 -5.82 10.84
N ARG A 206 -12.96 -6.30 11.30
CA ARG A 206 -11.90 -5.51 11.91
C ARG A 206 -10.52 -5.96 11.40
N PRO A 207 -9.54 -5.06 11.35
CA PRO A 207 -8.18 -5.42 10.98
C PRO A 207 -7.52 -6.34 11.99
N ILE A 208 -6.64 -7.21 11.51
CA ILE A 208 -5.75 -8.02 12.36
C ILE A 208 -4.32 -7.49 12.28
N TYR A 209 -3.57 -7.60 13.38
CA TYR A 209 -2.18 -7.16 13.43
C TYR A 209 -1.27 -8.28 13.94
N SER A 210 -0.05 -8.33 13.43
CA SER A 210 1.02 -9.24 13.88
C SER A 210 2.12 -8.46 14.59
N GLN A 211 2.68 -9.01 15.66
CA GLN A 211 3.80 -8.38 16.35
C GLN A 211 5.05 -8.36 15.47
N VAL A 212 5.73 -7.23 15.41
CA VAL A 212 7.04 -7.09 14.76
C VAL A 212 8.04 -8.00 15.48
N GLY A 213 8.67 -8.88 14.72
CA GLY A 213 9.63 -9.87 15.21
C GLY A 213 9.04 -11.08 15.93
N ASN A 214 7.70 -11.20 16.00
CA ASN A 214 7.07 -12.42 16.49
C ASN A 214 5.66 -12.60 15.88
N GLU A 215 5.61 -13.24 14.71
CA GLU A 215 4.34 -13.47 14.00
C GLU A 215 3.35 -14.37 14.75
N ASN A 216 3.79 -15.09 15.79
CA ASN A 216 2.90 -15.92 16.60
C ASN A 216 2.08 -15.10 17.62
N ARG A 217 2.35 -13.80 17.75
CA ARG A 217 1.61 -12.90 18.63
C ARG A 217 0.77 -11.95 17.77
N MET A 218 -0.52 -12.00 17.99
CA MET A 218 -1.51 -11.32 17.16
C MET A 218 -2.39 -10.40 18.01
N LEU A 219 -2.91 -9.35 17.37
CA LEU A 219 -3.93 -8.46 17.90
C LEU A 219 -5.18 -8.58 17.00
N TRP A 220 -6.34 -8.89 17.59
CA TRP A 220 -7.58 -9.09 16.84
C TRP A 220 -8.81 -8.66 17.63
N TYR A 221 -9.95 -8.57 16.94
CA TYR A 221 -11.24 -8.27 17.56
C TYR A 221 -12.16 -9.49 17.56
N SER A 222 -12.78 -9.79 18.71
CA SER A 222 -13.80 -10.83 18.84
C SER A 222 -14.77 -10.52 19.97
N ALA A 223 -16.05 -10.86 19.79
CA ALA A 223 -17.09 -10.77 20.82
C ALA A 223 -17.20 -9.44 21.61
N GLY A 224 -16.86 -8.30 21.00
CA GLY A 224 -16.90 -6.98 21.67
C GLY A 224 -15.59 -6.55 22.34
N TYR A 225 -14.50 -7.29 22.11
CA TYR A 225 -13.21 -7.07 22.72
C TYR A 225 -12.09 -7.05 21.68
N TRP A 226 -11.10 -6.21 21.92
CA TRP A 226 -9.78 -6.36 21.32
C TRP A 226 -8.93 -7.29 22.19
N TYR A 227 -8.24 -8.26 21.58
CA TYR A 227 -7.41 -9.27 22.23
C TYR A 227 -5.99 -9.23 21.71
N LEU A 228 -5.01 -9.37 22.62
CA LEU A 228 -3.62 -9.69 22.32
C LEU A 228 -3.35 -11.12 22.79
N GLY A 229 -3.00 -12.01 21.85
CA GLY A 229 -2.88 -13.44 22.12
C GLY A 229 -2.09 -14.17 21.05
N ARG A 230 -2.22 -15.50 21.00
CA ARG A 230 -1.47 -16.33 20.04
C ARG A 230 -2.17 -16.40 18.69
N LYS A 231 -1.40 -16.67 17.64
CA LYS A 231 -1.91 -16.84 16.26
C LYS A 231 -2.89 -18.00 16.11
N ASP A 232 -2.74 -19.08 16.88
CA ASP A 232 -3.67 -20.23 16.91
C ASP A 232 -4.96 -19.96 17.71
N GLU A 233 -5.04 -18.81 18.37
CA GLU A 233 -6.22 -18.33 19.09
C GLU A 233 -7.00 -17.28 18.31
N LEU A 234 -6.55 -16.92 17.11
CA LEU A 234 -7.14 -15.87 16.30
C LEU A 234 -8.65 -16.12 16.10
N GLY A 235 -9.46 -15.13 16.50
CA GLY A 235 -10.93 -15.17 16.39
C GLY A 235 -11.63 -15.71 17.62
N LYS A 236 -10.92 -16.39 18.52
CA LYS A 236 -11.46 -16.82 19.81
C LYS A 236 -11.57 -15.63 20.76
N SER A 237 -12.43 -15.76 21.77
CA SER A 237 -12.64 -14.76 22.82
C SER A 237 -11.64 -14.95 23.98
N GLN A 238 -10.37 -15.15 23.67
CA GLN A 238 -9.31 -15.41 24.66
C GLN A 238 -7.99 -14.76 24.25
N GLY A 239 -7.12 -14.47 25.20
CA GLY A 239 -5.81 -13.89 24.97
C GLY A 239 -5.13 -13.49 26.28
N TRP A 240 -3.86 -13.10 26.23
CA TRP A 240 -3.13 -12.61 27.40
C TRP A 240 -3.61 -11.24 27.88
N LEU A 241 -4.02 -10.39 26.93
CA LEU A 241 -4.60 -9.08 27.23
C LEU A 241 -5.90 -8.90 26.46
N CYS A 242 -6.84 -8.16 27.03
CA CYS A 242 -8.05 -7.74 26.33
C CYS A 242 -8.56 -6.38 26.78
N VAL A 243 -9.35 -5.72 25.93
CA VAL A 243 -10.10 -4.51 26.26
C VAL A 243 -11.50 -4.59 25.65
N ARG A 244 -12.53 -4.30 26.46
CA ARG A 244 -13.93 -4.30 26.00
C ARG A 244 -14.25 -2.94 25.39
N ASP A 245 -14.12 -2.82 24.08
CA ASP A 245 -14.35 -1.56 23.38
C ASP A 245 -14.72 -1.84 21.92
N PRO A 246 -15.83 -1.28 21.39
CA PRO A 246 -16.28 -1.52 20.01
C PRO A 246 -15.43 -0.79 18.95
N ALA A 247 -14.38 -0.07 19.36
CA ALA A 247 -13.50 0.70 18.50
C ALA A 247 -13.15 -0.02 17.18
N PRO A 248 -13.20 0.69 16.03
CA PRO A 248 -12.91 0.11 14.73
C PRO A 248 -11.44 -0.32 14.55
N ALA A 249 -10.56 0.19 15.40
CA ALA A 249 -9.13 -0.10 15.41
C ALA A 249 -8.62 -0.07 16.87
N PRO A 250 -7.56 -0.84 17.20
CA PRO A 250 -7.14 -1.01 18.58
C PRO A 250 -6.58 0.27 19.21
N GLU A 251 -5.95 1.15 18.42
CA GLU A 251 -5.43 2.45 18.88
C GLU A 251 -6.52 3.46 19.24
N LEU A 252 -7.77 3.19 18.84
CA LEU A 252 -8.91 4.04 19.12
C LEU A 252 -9.64 3.63 20.41
N THR A 253 -9.21 2.53 21.03
CA THR A 253 -9.78 2.05 22.30
C THR A 253 -9.66 3.12 23.39
N GLN A 254 -10.74 3.32 24.14
CA GLN A 254 -10.82 4.27 25.25
C GLN A 254 -10.99 3.57 26.58
N ALA A 255 -11.51 2.34 26.57
CA ALA A 255 -11.66 1.53 27.77
C ALA A 255 -10.32 1.06 28.36
N THR A 256 -10.38 0.66 29.63
CA THR A 256 -9.22 0.14 30.37
C THR A 256 -8.86 -1.27 29.89
N TRP A 257 -7.59 -1.46 29.52
CA TRP A 257 -7.03 -2.77 29.19
C TRP A 257 -6.97 -3.67 30.42
N ARG A 258 -7.09 -4.98 30.20
CA ARG A 258 -6.99 -6.02 31.22
C ARG A 258 -5.96 -7.06 30.84
N VAL A 259 -5.24 -7.58 31.83
CA VAL A 259 -4.17 -8.57 31.66
C VAL A 259 -4.55 -9.84 32.41
N GLY A 260 -4.46 -10.99 31.75
CA GLY A 260 -4.74 -12.30 32.34
C GLY A 260 -3.52 -12.91 33.02
N ASP A 261 -3.69 -13.44 34.23
CA ASP A 261 -2.65 -14.24 34.92
C ASP A 261 -2.78 -15.75 34.65
N GLY A 262 -3.83 -16.17 33.93
CA GLY A 262 -4.18 -17.57 33.67
C GLY A 262 -5.46 -18.02 34.40
N GLU A 263 -5.86 -17.32 35.46
CA GLU A 263 -7.07 -17.60 36.24
C GLU A 263 -8.07 -16.44 36.19
N SER A 264 -7.59 -15.20 36.23
CA SER A 264 -8.37 -13.97 36.34
C SER A 264 -7.81 -12.84 35.47
N LEU A 265 -8.63 -11.80 35.25
CA LEU A 265 -8.26 -10.59 34.49
C LEU A 265 -8.06 -9.42 35.46
N HIS A 266 -6.88 -8.81 35.42
CA HIS A 266 -6.50 -7.65 36.23
C HIS A 266 -6.57 -6.37 35.41
N GLU A 267 -7.06 -5.28 35.99
CA GLU A 267 -7.07 -3.98 35.31
C GLU A 267 -5.66 -3.43 35.14
N ALA A 268 -5.35 -2.94 33.94
CA ALA A 268 -4.08 -2.35 33.58
C ALA A 268 -4.30 -0.96 32.96
N PRO A 269 -4.63 0.06 33.77
CA PRO A 269 -4.97 1.41 33.29
C PRO A 269 -3.82 2.11 32.55
N ASN A 270 -2.59 1.70 32.83
CA ASN A 270 -1.38 2.24 32.23
C ASN A 270 -1.07 1.62 30.85
N ILE A 271 -1.76 0.55 30.45
CA ILE A 271 -1.62 -0.02 29.11
C ILE A 271 -2.49 0.75 28.13
N LYS A 272 -1.86 1.15 27.03
CA LYS A 272 -2.51 1.82 25.90
C LYS A 272 -2.07 1.16 24.60
N CYS A 273 -2.98 1.23 23.63
CA CYS A 273 -2.64 1.00 22.23
C CYS A 273 -2.65 2.36 21.54
N ALA A 274 -1.55 2.72 20.88
CA ALA A 274 -1.41 3.99 20.18
C ALA A 274 -0.91 3.75 18.75
N ALA A 275 -1.33 4.59 17.81
CA ALA A 275 -0.76 4.57 16.46
C ALA A 275 0.72 4.98 16.53
N ILE A 276 1.57 4.27 15.79
CA ILE A 276 2.95 4.70 15.56
C ILE A 276 3.09 5.13 14.12
N GLY A 277 3.43 6.40 13.94
CA GLY A 277 3.70 6.98 12.65
C GLY A 277 5.19 7.03 12.34
N ALA A 278 5.54 7.89 11.40
CA ALA A 278 6.93 8.20 11.08
C ALA A 278 7.65 8.74 12.31
N ARG A 279 8.88 8.26 12.53
CA ARG A 279 9.73 8.71 13.64
C ARG A 279 10.18 10.15 13.46
N CYS A 280 10.31 10.58 12.22
CA CYS A 280 10.51 11.98 11.88
C CYS A 280 9.34 12.46 11.03
N ILE A 281 8.93 13.70 11.25
CA ILE A 281 7.97 14.42 10.43
C ILE A 281 8.59 15.74 10.01
N GLU A 282 8.09 16.32 8.93
CA GLU A 282 8.47 17.66 8.51
C GLU A 282 7.20 18.49 8.36
N VAL A 283 7.16 19.61 9.08
CA VAL A 283 6.15 20.66 8.88
C VAL A 283 6.70 21.56 7.79
N LEU A 284 6.03 21.60 6.64
CA LEU A 284 6.52 22.30 5.45
C LEU A 284 5.41 23.08 4.74
N GLY A 285 5.83 23.92 3.78
CA GLY A 285 4.95 24.76 2.99
C GLY A 285 5.21 26.26 3.13
N GLU A 286 4.37 27.06 2.50
CA GLU A 286 4.42 28.52 2.58
C GLU A 286 3.32 29.03 3.52
N PRO A 287 3.67 29.45 4.76
CA PRO A 287 2.70 30.04 5.65
C PRO A 287 2.24 31.39 5.12
N VAL A 288 0.96 31.73 5.34
CA VAL A 288 0.40 33.04 4.95
C VAL A 288 1.27 34.18 5.51
N GLY A 289 1.73 35.05 4.60
CA GLY A 289 2.60 36.19 4.95
C GLY A 289 3.98 35.79 5.51
N ASN A 290 4.43 34.55 5.27
CA ASN A 290 5.64 33.97 5.88
C ASN A 290 5.65 33.97 7.43
N LEU A 291 4.48 34.12 8.07
CA LEU A 291 4.36 34.14 9.52
C LEU A 291 4.79 32.81 10.14
N HIS A 292 5.63 32.86 11.17
CA HIS A 292 6.12 31.69 11.92
C HIS A 292 6.82 30.63 11.05
N LYS A 293 7.36 31.01 9.89
CA LYS A 293 8.13 30.10 9.00
C LYS A 293 9.35 29.50 9.71
N ASP A 294 9.94 30.24 10.65
CA ASP A 294 11.05 29.77 11.50
C ASP A 294 10.65 28.63 12.45
N LYS A 295 9.34 28.39 12.65
CA LYS A 295 8.81 27.31 13.48
C LYS A 295 8.68 25.99 12.72
N MET A 296 8.67 26.05 11.40
CA MET A 296 8.62 24.89 10.49
C MET A 296 9.97 24.17 10.39
N GLY A 297 9.95 22.97 9.80
CA GLY A 297 11.12 22.10 9.63
C GLY A 297 10.88 20.70 10.17
N GLU A 298 11.98 20.01 10.47
CA GLU A 298 11.95 18.61 10.91
C GLU A 298 11.68 18.47 12.41
N PHE A 299 10.84 17.50 12.76
CA PHE A 299 10.54 17.12 14.13
C PHE A 299 10.71 15.62 14.30
N LYS A 300 11.23 15.21 15.46
CA LYS A 300 11.48 13.83 15.87
C LYS A 300 10.51 13.42 16.95
N MET A 301 9.92 12.25 16.80
CA MET A 301 9.02 11.66 17.78
C MET A 301 9.78 11.43 19.10
N LEU A 302 9.26 11.96 20.20
CA LEU A 302 9.76 11.65 21.54
C LEU A 302 9.19 10.30 21.96
N ALA A 303 10.02 9.26 21.89
CA ALA A 303 9.63 7.91 22.27
C ALA A 303 9.06 7.88 23.69
N ALA A 304 7.89 7.24 23.87
CA ALA A 304 7.15 7.10 25.12
C ALA A 304 6.47 8.36 25.68
N GLN A 305 6.56 9.52 25.02
CA GLN A 305 5.79 10.70 25.41
C GLN A 305 4.56 10.88 24.53
N GLU A 306 3.38 10.80 25.15
CA GLU A 306 2.10 11.02 24.50
C GLU A 306 1.31 12.10 25.21
N VAL A 307 0.53 12.84 24.43
CA VAL A 307 -0.47 13.77 24.95
C VAL A 307 -1.82 13.33 24.39
N ASN A 308 -2.74 12.93 25.29
CA ASN A 308 -4.07 12.41 24.93
C ASN A 308 -4.03 11.19 23.98
N GLY A 309 -3.09 10.25 24.18
CA GLY A 309 -2.96 9.03 23.37
C GLY A 309 -2.41 9.27 21.96
N LYS A 310 -1.76 10.42 21.73
CA LYS A 310 -1.15 10.79 20.45
C LYS A 310 0.33 11.14 20.63
N PRO A 311 1.18 10.81 19.64
CA PRO A 311 2.61 11.04 19.73
C PRO A 311 2.96 12.53 19.80
N VAL A 312 4.03 12.83 20.52
CA VAL A 312 4.64 14.16 20.61
C VAL A 312 5.93 14.18 19.79
N TYR A 313 6.17 15.29 19.08
CA TYR A 313 7.38 15.47 18.30
C TYR A 313 8.11 16.74 18.73
N GLU A 314 9.44 16.66 18.78
CA GLU A 314 10.37 17.74 19.10
C GLU A 314 11.13 18.18 17.85
N LYS A 315 11.30 19.49 17.64
CA LYS A 315 12.01 20.02 16.48
C LYS A 315 13.53 19.77 16.56
N ASP A 316 14.13 19.35 15.45
CA ASP A 316 15.59 19.24 15.28
C ASP A 316 16.09 20.39 14.38
N PRO A 317 17.05 21.23 14.81
CA PRO A 317 17.86 21.16 16.04
C PRO A 317 17.29 21.92 17.25
N SER A 318 16.11 22.52 17.14
CA SER A 318 15.56 23.41 18.17
C SER A 318 14.60 22.71 19.13
N VAL A 319 15.11 22.26 20.27
CA VAL A 319 14.34 21.56 21.33
C VAL A 319 13.19 22.35 22.00
N SER A 320 13.03 23.63 21.65
CA SER A 320 11.99 24.50 22.21
C SER A 320 10.66 24.43 21.48
N HIS A 321 10.63 23.85 20.28
CA HIS A 321 9.44 23.76 19.42
C HIS A 321 8.93 22.33 19.37
N MET A 322 7.62 22.17 19.52
CA MET A 322 6.96 20.87 19.62
C MET A 322 5.77 20.77 18.67
N VAL A 323 5.45 19.55 18.25
CA VAL A 323 4.16 19.17 17.65
C VAL A 323 3.44 18.23 18.61
N TRP A 324 2.19 18.55 18.95
CA TRP A 324 1.36 17.70 19.79
C TRP A 324 -0.12 17.84 19.45
N ALA A 325 -0.92 16.89 19.93
CA ALA A 325 -2.36 16.96 19.82
C ALA A 325 -3.01 17.33 21.17
N ALA A 326 -3.93 18.30 21.14
CA ALA A 326 -4.75 18.64 22.29
C ALA A 326 -6.15 19.06 21.83
N ASN A 327 -7.17 18.55 22.53
CA ASN A 327 -8.56 18.96 22.34
C ASN A 327 -9.12 18.92 20.89
N GLY A 328 -8.67 17.96 20.08
CA GLY A 328 -9.12 17.79 18.68
C GLY A 328 -8.37 18.62 17.67
N TYR A 329 -7.29 19.26 18.12
CA TYR A 329 -6.38 20.01 17.30
C TYR A 329 -4.99 19.40 17.39
N TRP A 330 -4.25 19.51 16.31
CA TRP A 330 -2.79 19.43 16.33
C TRP A 330 -2.22 20.84 16.40
N TYR A 331 -1.14 21.02 17.16
CA TYR A 331 -0.48 22.30 17.37
C TYR A 331 0.99 22.22 16.99
N VAL A 332 1.53 23.35 16.53
CA VAL A 332 2.98 23.65 16.58
C VAL A 332 3.17 24.77 17.58
N GLY A 333 3.94 24.53 18.64
CA GLY A 333 4.03 25.45 19.78
C GLY A 333 5.26 25.22 20.66
N LYS A 334 5.31 25.85 21.83
CA LYS A 334 6.46 25.75 22.74
C LYS A 334 6.43 24.47 23.56
N ARG A 335 7.61 23.99 23.94
CA ARG A 335 7.76 22.90 24.92
C ARG A 335 7.01 23.15 26.24
N ASP A 336 7.05 24.37 26.77
CA ASP A 336 6.36 24.73 28.03
C ASP A 336 4.83 24.82 27.91
N GLU A 337 4.33 24.75 26.67
CA GLU A 337 2.91 24.76 26.32
C GLU A 337 2.39 23.36 25.97
N LEU A 338 3.23 22.33 26.09
CA LEU A 338 2.86 20.96 25.74
C LEU A 338 1.57 20.52 26.45
N GLY A 339 0.60 20.04 25.67
CA GLY A 339 -0.71 19.61 26.16
C GLY A 339 -1.72 20.73 26.37
N LYS A 340 -1.32 22.01 26.28
CA LYS A 340 -2.23 23.16 26.32
C LYS A 340 -2.84 23.43 24.94
N GLN A 341 -3.90 24.25 24.92
CA GLN A 341 -4.51 24.80 23.70
C GLN A 341 -3.79 26.09 23.27
N ALA A 342 -2.48 26.02 23.11
CA ALA A 342 -1.65 27.17 22.77
C ALA A 342 -0.61 26.76 21.74
N GLY A 343 -0.33 27.64 20.77
CA GLY A 343 0.64 27.40 19.74
C GLY A 343 0.65 28.53 18.71
N TRP A 344 1.60 28.47 17.79
CA TRP A 344 1.67 29.40 16.65
C TRP A 344 0.88 28.90 15.46
N MET A 345 0.72 27.58 15.35
CA MET A 345 -0.04 26.92 14.30
C MET A 345 -0.98 25.91 14.93
N GLN A 346 -2.20 25.79 14.40
CA GLN A 346 -3.15 24.78 14.82
C GLN A 346 -3.93 24.23 13.63
N VAL A 347 -4.36 22.98 13.70
CA VAL A 347 -5.25 22.39 12.70
C VAL A 347 -6.25 21.49 13.40
N ARG A 348 -7.52 21.60 13.02
CA ARG A 348 -8.57 20.73 13.53
C ARG A 348 -8.57 19.42 12.75
N ASP A 349 -8.03 18.36 13.34
CA ASP A 349 -8.01 17.04 12.72
C ASP A 349 -8.01 15.93 13.78
N SER A 350 -8.78 14.87 13.54
CA SER A 350 -8.85 13.71 14.41
C SER A 350 -7.75 12.67 14.17
N SER A 351 -6.89 12.82 13.14
CA SER A 351 -5.81 11.88 12.83
C SER A 351 -5.03 11.44 14.07
N SER A 352 -4.80 10.14 14.20
CA SER A 352 -3.93 9.59 15.26
C SER A 352 -2.48 10.02 15.07
N LEU A 353 -2.09 10.29 13.82
CA LEU A 353 -0.73 10.66 13.43
C LEU A 353 -0.72 12.01 12.67
N PRO A 354 0.29 12.87 12.87
CA PRO A 354 0.31 14.19 12.28
C PRO A 354 0.53 14.16 10.75
N GLU A 355 1.26 13.21 10.21
CA GLU A 355 1.42 13.03 8.75
C GLU A 355 0.11 12.63 8.03
N GLU A 356 -0.91 12.20 8.77
CA GLU A 356 -2.23 11.88 8.24
C GLU A 356 -3.20 13.07 8.28
N ILE A 357 -2.75 14.22 8.78
CA ILE A 357 -3.56 15.44 8.83
C ILE A 357 -3.92 15.85 7.40
N CYS A 358 -5.22 16.05 7.19
CA CYS A 358 -5.78 16.55 5.93
C CYS A 358 -6.55 17.85 6.14
N GLY A 359 -6.70 18.31 7.39
CA GLY A 359 -7.32 19.60 7.71
C GLY A 359 -6.47 20.78 7.26
N VAL A 360 -7.14 21.93 7.08
CA VAL A 360 -6.47 23.19 6.76
C VAL A 360 -5.84 23.77 8.02
N TRP A 361 -4.52 23.98 7.98
CA TRP A 361 -3.78 24.61 9.06
C TRP A 361 -4.16 26.07 9.22
N GLN A 362 -4.13 26.54 10.46
CA GLN A 362 -4.35 27.92 10.85
C GLN A 362 -3.11 28.46 11.53
N ILE A 363 -2.79 29.72 11.27
CA ILE A 363 -1.61 30.40 11.80
C ILE A 363 -2.07 31.58 12.66
N TRP A 364 -1.46 31.73 13.84
CA TRP A 364 -1.76 32.83 14.75
C TRP A 364 -1.14 34.14 14.25
N ASN A 365 -1.97 35.09 13.83
CA ASN A 365 -1.54 36.44 13.52
C ASN A 365 -1.54 37.29 14.79
N GLN A 366 -0.35 37.69 15.25
CA GLN A 366 -0.18 38.52 16.44
C GLN A 366 -0.75 39.94 16.26
N SER A 367 -0.64 40.52 15.07
CA SER A 367 -1.11 41.89 14.80
C SER A 367 -2.65 41.99 14.84
N GLU A 368 -3.32 40.99 14.28
CA GLU A 368 -4.79 40.94 14.21
C GLU A 368 -5.43 40.16 15.37
N LYS A 369 -4.62 39.51 16.22
CA LYS A 369 -5.04 38.65 17.34
C LYS A 369 -6.09 37.60 16.93
N ARG A 370 -5.89 36.98 15.76
CA ARG A 370 -6.78 35.95 15.22
C ARG A 370 -6.02 34.84 14.50
N TRP A 371 -6.68 33.71 14.35
CA TRP A 371 -6.24 32.60 13.53
C TRP A 371 -6.60 32.83 12.06
N ILE A 372 -5.64 32.62 11.15
CA ILE A 372 -5.83 32.77 9.71
C ILE A 372 -5.57 31.43 9.04
N ALA A 373 -6.43 31.01 8.11
CA ALA A 373 -6.25 29.78 7.34
C ALA A 373 -5.00 29.88 6.45
N SER A 374 -4.22 28.81 6.41
CA SER A 374 -2.99 28.69 5.63
C SER A 374 -2.93 27.33 4.95
N GLU A 375 -3.50 27.25 3.75
CA GLU A 375 -3.62 26.02 2.96
C GLU A 375 -2.27 25.44 2.52
N GLY A 376 -1.24 26.29 2.44
CA GLY A 376 0.11 25.86 2.06
C GLY A 376 0.81 25.00 3.11
N VAL A 377 0.38 25.03 4.39
CA VAL A 377 1.05 24.29 5.47
C VAL A 377 0.55 22.86 5.53
N LYS A 378 1.48 21.91 5.61
CA LYS A 378 1.19 20.49 5.80
C LYS A 378 2.27 19.81 6.62
N VAL A 379 1.95 18.59 7.05
CA VAL A 379 2.89 17.71 7.73
C VAL A 379 3.06 16.48 6.88
N THR A 380 4.31 16.14 6.56
CA THR A 380 4.63 14.89 5.91
C THR A 380 5.48 13.99 6.81
N ALA A 381 5.29 12.69 6.62
CA ALA A 381 6.17 11.69 7.19
C ALA A 381 7.52 11.82 6.48
N VAL A 382 8.60 11.97 7.25
CA VAL A 382 9.93 11.98 6.69
C VAL A 382 10.69 10.78 7.24
N GLY A 383 11.22 9.96 6.35
CA GLY A 383 11.99 8.78 6.76
C GLY A 383 13.33 9.17 7.38
N ASN A 384 14.31 8.32 7.22
CA ASN A 384 15.68 8.65 7.52
C ASN A 384 16.22 9.62 6.49
N ILE A 385 17.19 10.43 6.92
CA ILE A 385 17.90 11.33 6.01
C ILE A 385 18.70 10.55 4.97
N GLN A 386 19.03 9.29 5.27
CA GLN A 386 19.69 8.38 4.37
C GLN A 386 18.99 7.02 4.40
N VAL A 387 18.87 6.38 3.25
CA VAL A 387 18.31 5.02 3.09
C VAL A 387 19.16 4.23 2.09
N SER A 388 19.12 2.91 2.18
CA SER A 388 19.83 2.02 1.27
C SER A 388 18.85 1.08 0.58
N VAL A 389 18.83 1.09 -0.75
CA VAL A 389 18.07 0.13 -1.56
C VAL A 389 19.07 -0.87 -2.13
N LEU A 390 19.06 -2.10 -1.61
CA LEU A 390 20.07 -3.13 -1.90
C LEU A 390 19.42 -4.50 -2.05
N GLY A 391 20.05 -5.34 -2.87
CA GLY A 391 19.71 -6.75 -3.03
C GLY A 391 20.32 -7.32 -4.32
N PRO A 392 20.25 -8.66 -4.50
CA PRO A 392 20.72 -9.29 -5.72
C PRO A 392 19.79 -8.96 -6.89
N MET A 393 20.38 -8.83 -8.09
CA MET A 393 19.61 -8.71 -9.33
C MET A 393 18.85 -10.01 -9.63
N PRO A 394 17.65 -9.94 -10.21
CA PRO A 394 16.95 -11.12 -10.69
C PRO A 394 17.72 -11.77 -11.85
N SER A 395 17.65 -13.09 -11.98
CA SER A 395 18.29 -13.81 -13.08
C SER A 395 17.74 -13.41 -14.46
N THR A 396 16.54 -12.84 -14.51
CA THR A 396 15.85 -12.43 -15.74
C THR A 396 16.23 -11.04 -16.23
N CYS A 397 16.88 -10.21 -15.40
CA CYS A 397 17.29 -8.85 -15.78
C CYS A 397 18.51 -8.39 -14.97
N SER A 398 19.57 -7.99 -15.66
CA SER A 398 20.78 -7.41 -15.07
C SER A 398 20.93 -5.90 -15.30
N LEU A 399 19.95 -5.27 -15.97
CA LEU A 399 19.94 -3.83 -16.23
C LEU A 399 19.73 -3.04 -14.94
N HIS A 400 20.20 -1.79 -14.93
CA HIS A 400 19.97 -0.80 -13.86
C HIS A 400 20.42 -1.24 -12.45
N ALA A 401 21.31 -2.22 -12.35
CA ALA A 401 21.92 -2.63 -11.09
C ALA A 401 22.71 -1.46 -10.45
N ASP A 402 23.31 -0.61 -11.29
CA ASP A 402 24.04 0.60 -10.91
C ASP A 402 23.12 1.69 -10.31
N LYS A 403 21.80 1.60 -10.52
CA LYS A 403 20.82 2.56 -9.99
C LYS A 403 20.43 2.27 -8.54
N LEU A 404 20.70 1.08 -8.02
CA LEU A 404 20.57 0.75 -6.60
C LEU A 404 21.73 1.34 -5.77
N GLY A 405 21.54 1.47 -4.46
CA GLY A 405 22.59 1.99 -3.55
C GLY A 405 22.06 2.89 -2.44
N GLU A 406 22.90 3.84 -2.03
CA GLU A 406 22.61 4.79 -0.95
C GLU A 406 21.97 6.07 -1.47
N PHE A 407 20.80 6.40 -0.91
CA PHE A 407 20.01 7.58 -1.23
C PHE A 407 19.94 8.52 -0.03
N ILE A 408 20.05 9.82 -0.27
CA ILE A 408 19.94 10.89 0.72
C ILE A 408 18.67 11.69 0.45
N ARG A 409 17.86 11.90 1.49
CA ARG A 409 16.66 12.74 1.42
C ARG A 409 17.04 14.19 1.14
N ILE A 410 16.30 14.84 0.26
CA ILE A 410 16.38 16.28 0.04
C ILE A 410 15.36 16.98 0.93
N LYS A 411 15.81 17.81 1.87
CA LYS A 411 14.92 18.46 2.84
C LYS A 411 13.99 19.49 2.18
N GLY A 412 12.75 19.57 2.65
CA GLY A 412 11.74 20.48 2.11
C GLY A 412 11.26 20.18 0.68
N GLN A 413 11.71 19.09 0.06
CA GLN A 413 11.26 18.64 -1.26
C GLN A 413 10.38 17.40 -1.12
N GLU A 414 9.23 17.43 -1.78
CA GLU A 414 8.30 16.30 -1.81
C GLU A 414 7.71 16.10 -3.20
N ALA A 415 7.30 14.86 -3.47
CA ALA A 415 6.53 14.47 -4.63
C ALA A 415 5.29 13.71 -4.14
N ASN A 416 4.10 14.15 -4.56
CA ASN A 416 2.82 13.54 -4.18
C ASN A 416 2.60 13.39 -2.66
N GLY A 417 3.12 14.33 -1.86
CA GLY A 417 3.00 14.29 -0.39
C GLY A 417 3.99 13.35 0.31
N CYS A 418 4.98 12.82 -0.40
CA CYS A 418 6.05 11.97 0.13
C CYS A 418 7.43 12.57 -0.15
N THR A 419 8.41 12.27 0.71
CA THR A 419 9.78 12.78 0.57
C THR A 419 10.50 12.24 -0.66
N VAL A 420 11.36 13.09 -1.23
CA VAL A 420 12.22 12.73 -2.37
C VAL A 420 13.66 12.51 -1.91
N TYR A 421 14.33 11.51 -2.48
CA TYR A 421 15.72 11.19 -2.20
C TYR A 421 16.57 11.21 -3.47
N LYS A 422 17.85 11.56 -3.33
CA LYS A 422 18.87 11.56 -4.39
C LYS A 422 20.00 10.59 -4.04
N LYS A 423 20.49 9.84 -5.02
CA LYS A 423 21.62 8.94 -4.86
C LYS A 423 22.91 9.74 -4.62
N LYS A 424 23.78 9.31 -3.68
CA LYS A 424 24.97 10.07 -3.22
C LYS A 424 25.94 10.54 -4.32
N HIS A 425 26.03 9.82 -5.43
CA HIS A 425 27.06 10.02 -6.45
C HIS A 425 26.49 10.09 -7.87
N ASP A 426 25.18 10.31 -8.01
CA ASP A 426 24.46 10.26 -9.28
C ASP A 426 23.16 11.08 -9.20
N ASP A 427 22.55 11.41 -10.34
CA ASP A 427 21.27 12.12 -10.45
C ASP A 427 20.06 11.19 -10.43
N THR A 428 20.27 9.91 -10.09
CA THR A 428 19.19 8.96 -9.81
C THR A 428 18.45 9.37 -8.54
N MET A 429 17.13 9.44 -8.65
CA MET A 429 16.18 9.84 -7.61
C MET A 429 15.35 8.66 -7.13
N LEU A 430 14.84 8.76 -5.91
CA LEU A 430 13.84 7.86 -5.32
C LEU A 430 12.65 8.70 -4.84
N TRP A 431 11.44 8.36 -5.28
CA TRP A 431 10.20 9.10 -4.96
C TRP A 431 8.99 8.18 -4.92
N GLN A 432 7.85 8.69 -4.44
CA GLN A 432 6.57 7.99 -4.45
C GLN A 432 5.64 8.58 -5.52
N ALA A 433 4.98 7.71 -6.29
CA ALA A 433 3.93 8.09 -7.20
C ALA A 433 2.84 7.01 -7.25
N ALA A 434 1.58 7.42 -7.08
CA ALA A 434 0.40 6.56 -7.16
C ALA A 434 0.43 5.33 -6.21
N GLY A 435 1.00 5.48 -5.01
CA GLY A 435 1.11 4.38 -4.04
C GLY A 435 2.23 3.38 -4.35
N GLU A 436 3.17 3.75 -5.24
CA GLU A 436 4.34 2.96 -5.60
C GLU A 436 5.61 3.79 -5.37
N TRP A 437 6.67 3.17 -4.86
CA TRP A 437 8.01 3.78 -4.80
C TRP A 437 8.74 3.56 -6.12
N TRP A 438 9.44 4.58 -6.62
CA TRP A 438 10.12 4.58 -7.91
C TRP A 438 11.56 5.02 -7.77
N ILE A 439 12.48 4.37 -8.50
CA ILE A 439 13.85 4.84 -8.69
C ILE A 439 14.05 5.18 -10.16
N GLY A 440 14.57 6.37 -10.46
CA GLY A 440 14.65 6.86 -11.84
C GLY A 440 15.34 8.21 -11.97
N PRO A 441 15.34 8.81 -13.17
CA PRO A 441 15.99 10.10 -13.41
C PRO A 441 15.21 11.24 -12.74
N ALA A 442 15.90 12.33 -12.41
CA ALA A 442 15.29 13.50 -11.77
C ALA A 442 14.10 14.12 -12.54
N ALA A 443 14.10 14.02 -13.87
CA ALA A 443 13.00 14.50 -14.72
C ALA A 443 11.66 13.73 -14.54
N SER A 444 11.71 12.56 -13.90
CA SER A 444 10.55 11.69 -13.67
C SER A 444 9.99 11.78 -12.24
N VAL A 445 10.59 12.60 -11.36
CA VAL A 445 10.12 12.75 -9.97
C VAL A 445 8.63 13.13 -9.94
N GLY A 446 7.87 12.38 -9.16
CA GLY A 446 6.41 12.51 -9.02
C GLY A 446 5.58 11.81 -10.10
N LYS A 447 6.21 11.26 -11.13
CA LYS A 447 5.55 10.50 -12.21
C LYS A 447 5.69 9.00 -11.98
N ARG A 448 4.86 8.22 -12.67
CA ARG A 448 4.91 6.75 -12.66
C ARG A 448 5.92 6.24 -13.70
N ALA A 449 7.17 6.69 -13.62
CA ALA A 449 8.19 6.39 -14.63
C ALA A 449 9.59 6.24 -14.01
N GLY A 450 10.24 5.10 -14.18
CA GLY A 450 11.54 4.83 -13.55
C GLY A 450 12.22 3.56 -14.03
N TYR A 451 13.40 3.30 -13.49
CA TYR A 451 14.17 2.07 -13.68
C TYR A 451 13.70 0.95 -12.73
N TRP A 452 13.35 1.32 -11.50
CA TRP A 452 12.83 0.39 -10.49
C TRP A 452 11.52 0.88 -9.93
N ARG A 453 10.68 -0.05 -9.48
CA ARG A 453 9.51 0.26 -8.66
C ARG A 453 9.28 -0.72 -7.52
N CYS A 454 8.58 -0.30 -6.49
CA CYS A 454 8.06 -1.15 -5.42
C CYS A 454 6.58 -0.81 -5.20
N ARG A 455 5.71 -1.81 -5.34
CA ARG A 455 4.25 -1.65 -5.20
C ARG A 455 3.87 -1.66 -3.72
N ASP A 456 4.15 -0.55 -3.05
CA ASP A 456 3.87 -0.35 -1.63
C ASP A 456 3.57 1.12 -1.32
N ALA A 457 2.42 1.35 -0.68
CA ALA A 457 1.91 2.68 -0.33
C ALA A 457 2.53 3.25 0.96
N ALA A 458 3.56 2.62 1.52
CA ALA A 458 4.32 3.14 2.64
C ALA A 458 4.74 4.61 2.40
N ARG A 459 4.52 5.47 3.40
CA ARG A 459 4.80 6.92 3.28
C ARG A 459 6.29 7.28 3.29
N ILE A 460 7.13 6.34 3.74
CA ILE A 460 8.59 6.43 3.73
C ILE A 460 9.16 5.15 3.10
N PRO A 461 10.26 5.22 2.34
CA PRO A 461 10.70 4.10 1.51
C PRO A 461 11.21 2.91 2.33
N GLU A 462 11.84 3.16 3.48
CA GLU A 462 12.33 2.09 4.38
C GLU A 462 11.22 1.33 5.11
N ALA A 463 9.98 1.85 5.09
CA ALA A 463 8.80 1.15 5.60
C ALA A 463 8.15 0.26 4.53
N ALA A 464 8.56 0.37 3.26
CA ALA A 464 8.05 -0.50 2.20
C ALA A 464 8.46 -1.95 2.47
N ARG A 465 7.48 -2.86 2.34
CA ARG A 465 7.63 -4.32 2.45
C ARG A 465 7.22 -5.03 1.16
N GLY A 466 6.64 -4.29 0.21
CA GLY A 466 6.33 -4.76 -1.14
C GLY A 466 7.55 -5.27 -1.90
N VAL A 467 7.27 -6.02 -2.95
CA VAL A 467 8.31 -6.59 -3.81
C VAL A 467 8.82 -5.52 -4.77
N TRP A 468 10.14 -5.41 -4.88
CA TRP A 468 10.80 -4.53 -5.84
C TRP A 468 10.84 -5.19 -7.22
N GLU A 469 10.72 -4.38 -8.25
CA GLU A 469 10.75 -4.79 -9.65
C GLU A 469 11.69 -3.88 -10.44
N VAL A 470 12.45 -4.46 -11.36
CA VAL A 470 13.33 -3.73 -12.28
C VAL A 470 12.77 -3.74 -13.69
N GLY A 471 12.77 -2.59 -14.35
CA GLY A 471 12.30 -2.40 -15.70
C GLY A 471 13.40 -2.57 -16.73
N ASP A 472 13.15 -3.31 -17.80
CA ASP A 472 14.08 -3.39 -18.94
C ASP A 472 13.72 -2.43 -20.10
N GLY A 473 12.75 -1.54 -19.88
CA GLY A 473 12.14 -0.67 -20.89
C GLY A 473 10.92 -1.27 -21.60
N LYS A 474 10.61 -2.55 -21.35
CA LYS A 474 9.40 -3.23 -21.87
C LYS A 474 8.62 -3.93 -20.77
N ASN A 475 9.30 -4.66 -19.89
CA ASN A 475 8.71 -5.50 -18.85
C ASN A 475 9.30 -5.18 -17.47
N TRP A 476 8.49 -5.47 -16.44
CA TRP A 476 8.92 -5.46 -15.06
C TRP A 476 9.35 -6.86 -14.62
N HIS A 477 10.55 -6.95 -14.05
CA HIS A 477 11.14 -8.20 -13.55
C HIS A 477 11.17 -8.20 -12.03
N VAL A 478 10.66 -9.25 -11.41
CA VAL A 478 10.52 -9.36 -9.96
C VAL A 478 11.89 -9.57 -9.29
N ALA A 479 12.26 -8.67 -8.37
CA ALA A 479 13.46 -8.73 -7.55
C ALA A 479 13.09 -8.89 -6.06
N ASP A 480 12.65 -10.09 -5.69
CA ASP A 480 12.07 -10.44 -4.39
C ASP A 480 13.01 -10.26 -3.18
N LYS A 481 14.31 -10.23 -3.42
CA LYS A 481 15.35 -10.03 -2.39
C LYS A 481 15.88 -8.59 -2.29
N VAL A 482 15.44 -7.69 -3.17
CA VAL A 482 15.75 -6.27 -3.03
C VAL A 482 14.85 -5.66 -1.95
N ARG A 483 15.44 -4.83 -1.09
CA ARG A 483 14.77 -4.14 0.02
C ARG A 483 15.30 -2.71 0.15
N CYS A 484 14.42 -1.79 0.53
CA CYS A 484 14.83 -0.50 1.06
C CYS A 484 14.90 -0.61 2.59
N ASN A 485 16.08 -0.34 3.14
CA ASN A 485 16.34 -0.38 4.57
C ASN A 485 16.69 1.01 5.09
N GLU A 486 16.37 1.25 6.36
CA GLU A 486 16.87 2.37 7.14
C GLU A 486 18.40 2.38 7.07
N TYR A 487 19.01 3.54 6.80
CA TYR A 487 20.46 3.65 6.90
C TYR A 487 20.85 3.60 8.37
N LEU A 488 21.29 2.42 8.77
CA LEU A 488 21.81 2.17 10.11
C LEU A 488 23.13 2.92 10.26
N MET A 489 23.25 3.68 11.35
CA MET A 489 24.49 4.39 11.65
C MET A 489 25.62 3.37 11.73
N PRO A 490 26.68 3.45 10.89
CA PRO A 490 27.73 2.43 10.86
C PRO A 490 28.58 2.43 12.14
N ARG A 491 28.52 3.53 12.89
CA ARG A 491 29.34 3.81 14.06
C ARG A 491 28.53 4.56 15.12
N LEU A 492 28.43 3.96 16.31
CA LEU A 492 27.80 4.51 17.49
C LEU A 492 28.83 4.70 18.60
N VAL A 493 28.59 5.67 19.48
CA VAL A 493 29.42 5.91 20.66
C VAL A 493 28.56 5.80 21.90
N LEU A 494 28.81 4.78 22.72
CA LEU A 494 28.21 4.66 24.05
C LEU A 494 29.10 5.41 25.05
N ARG A 495 28.57 6.46 25.68
CA ARG A 495 29.33 7.38 26.55
C ARG A 495 28.51 7.83 27.74
N GLY A 496 29.19 8.31 28.78
CA GLY A 496 28.59 8.79 30.02
C GLY A 496 29.37 8.34 31.24
N ALA A 497 28.90 8.74 32.42
CA ALA A 497 29.39 8.22 33.68
C ALA A 497 28.59 6.97 34.07
N THR A 498 29.28 6.01 34.68
CA THR A 498 28.64 4.84 35.28
C THR A 498 28.70 4.97 36.80
N PRO A 499 27.68 4.50 37.55
CA PRO A 499 27.72 4.53 39.00
C PRO A 499 28.98 3.80 39.51
N GLU A 500 29.79 4.51 40.27
CA GLU A 500 31.06 4.00 40.84
C GLU A 500 32.06 3.48 39.78
N ASP A 501 32.04 4.05 38.56
CA ASP A 501 32.87 3.63 37.42
C ASP A 501 32.72 2.14 37.03
N ARG A 502 31.62 1.51 37.45
CA ARG A 502 31.33 0.10 37.17
C ARG A 502 31.05 -0.10 35.69
N HIS A 503 31.75 -1.05 35.09
CA HIS A 503 31.61 -1.38 33.67
C HIS A 503 31.91 -0.19 32.73
N GLN A 504 32.61 0.85 33.21
CA GLN A 504 33.09 1.98 32.40
C GLN A 504 33.95 1.52 31.21
N ASP A 505 34.69 0.41 31.38
CA ASP A 505 35.51 -0.21 30.34
C ASP A 505 34.69 -0.79 29.17
N LYS A 506 33.37 -0.96 29.33
CA LYS A 506 32.45 -1.43 28.28
C LYS A 506 31.95 -0.31 27.38
N LEU A 507 32.24 0.94 27.71
CA LEU A 507 31.87 2.10 26.89
C LEU A 507 32.83 2.26 25.71
N GLY A 508 32.47 3.13 24.77
CA GLY A 508 33.29 3.46 23.62
C GLY A 508 32.57 3.29 22.30
N VAL A 509 33.33 2.96 21.26
CA VAL A 509 32.85 2.93 19.88
C VAL A 509 32.34 1.54 19.52
N TYR A 510 31.16 1.52 18.92
CA TYR A 510 30.46 0.33 18.46
C TYR A 510 30.21 0.44 16.95
N LEU A 511 30.59 -0.59 16.21
CA LEU A 511 30.46 -0.69 14.76
C LEU A 511 29.31 -1.61 14.40
N LEU A 512 28.53 -1.21 13.40
CA LEU A 512 27.38 -1.98 12.93
C LEU A 512 27.81 -3.38 12.48
N ALA A 513 27.11 -4.40 12.99
CA ALA A 513 27.29 -5.78 12.55
C ALA A 513 26.51 -6.04 11.25
N GLN A 514 26.92 -7.05 10.48
CA GLN A 514 26.21 -7.46 9.26
C GLN A 514 24.91 -8.22 9.54
N GLU A 515 24.75 -8.76 10.74
CA GLU A 515 23.57 -9.51 11.16
C GLU A 515 22.57 -8.63 11.93
N THR A 516 21.35 -9.13 12.09
CA THR A 516 20.33 -8.58 12.97
C THR A 516 20.04 -9.57 14.09
N ILE A 517 19.73 -9.08 15.30
CA ILE A 517 19.32 -9.91 16.44
C ILE A 517 17.93 -9.49 16.87
N ASN A 518 16.99 -10.44 16.93
CA ASN A 518 15.59 -10.20 17.29
C ASN A 518 14.98 -9.02 16.51
N ASP A 519 15.18 -9.03 15.19
CA ASP A 519 14.64 -8.06 14.24
C ASP A 519 15.11 -6.60 14.43
N ARG A 520 16.21 -6.40 15.17
CA ARG A 520 16.89 -5.11 15.31
C ARG A 520 18.36 -5.23 14.90
N PRO A 521 18.99 -4.12 14.48
CA PRO A 521 20.43 -4.09 14.24
C PRO A 521 21.22 -4.31 15.52
N CYS A 522 22.44 -4.80 15.37
CA CYS A 522 23.36 -5.04 16.47
C CYS A 522 24.75 -4.53 16.13
N TYR A 523 25.57 -4.31 17.17
CA TYR A 523 26.84 -3.60 17.02
C TYR A 523 27.96 -4.25 17.82
N HIS A 524 29.13 -4.43 17.23
CA HIS A 524 30.34 -4.92 17.90
C HIS A 524 31.19 -3.77 18.42
N GLN A 525 31.78 -3.91 19.61
CA GLN A 525 32.73 -2.90 20.07
C GLN A 525 33.98 -2.92 19.18
N GLN A 526 34.42 -1.73 18.72
CA GLN A 526 35.55 -1.58 17.80
C GLN A 526 36.84 -2.23 18.36
N ASP A 527 37.11 -2.02 19.65
CA ASP A 527 38.33 -2.50 20.30
C ASP A 527 38.21 -3.95 20.82
N ASN A 528 36.98 -4.48 20.93
CA ASN A 528 36.74 -5.82 21.44
C ASN A 528 35.44 -6.44 20.86
N PRO A 529 35.54 -7.18 19.74
CA PRO A 529 34.39 -7.75 19.05
C PRO A 529 33.56 -8.76 19.87
N SER A 530 34.13 -9.29 20.96
CA SER A 530 33.41 -10.16 21.91
C SER A 530 32.36 -9.43 22.73
N ARG A 531 32.29 -8.10 22.64
CA ARG A 531 31.27 -7.26 23.28
C ARG A 531 30.33 -6.70 22.22
N MET A 532 29.06 -6.73 22.52
CA MET A 532 28.01 -6.44 21.55
C MET A 532 26.85 -5.66 22.16
N ILE A 533 26.17 -4.87 21.32
CA ILE A 533 24.87 -4.27 21.60
C ILE A 533 23.80 -5.04 20.83
N TRP A 534 22.74 -5.48 21.51
CA TRP A 534 21.62 -6.17 20.86
C TRP A 534 20.28 -5.85 21.54
N PHE A 535 19.19 -6.16 20.85
CA PHE A 535 17.84 -6.04 21.36
C PHE A 535 17.28 -7.40 21.80
N LEU A 536 16.53 -7.41 22.90
CA LEU A 536 15.64 -8.49 23.31
C LEU A 536 14.43 -7.87 23.99
N ASN A 537 13.26 -7.98 23.36
CA ASN A 537 12.04 -7.31 23.80
C ASN A 537 11.78 -7.43 25.32
N PRO A 538 11.57 -6.32 26.07
CA PRO A 538 11.55 -4.90 25.65
C PRO A 538 12.86 -4.12 25.93
N TYR A 539 14.00 -4.79 26.00
CA TYR A 539 15.28 -4.22 26.43
C TYR A 539 16.34 -4.20 25.33
N TRP A 540 17.21 -3.19 25.39
CA TRP A 540 18.51 -3.20 24.73
C TRP A 540 19.59 -3.57 25.73
N TYR A 541 20.56 -4.38 25.31
CA TYR A 541 21.64 -4.90 26.14
C TYR A 541 23.01 -4.55 25.58
N VAL A 542 23.97 -4.39 26.48
CA VAL A 542 25.40 -4.43 26.20
C VAL A 542 26.00 -5.59 26.98
N GLY A 543 26.55 -6.57 26.27
CA GLY A 543 27.01 -7.82 26.88
C GLY A 543 27.98 -8.59 25.99
N LYS A 544 28.17 -9.88 26.27
CA LYS A 544 29.04 -10.73 25.43
C LYS A 544 28.31 -11.11 24.13
N SER A 545 29.04 -11.13 23.02
CA SER A 545 28.48 -11.57 21.72
C SER A 545 27.98 -13.02 21.72
N VAL A 546 28.49 -13.87 22.62
CA VAL A 546 27.99 -15.25 22.82
C VAL A 546 26.67 -15.32 23.60
N GLU A 547 26.32 -14.26 24.34
CA GLU A 547 25.06 -14.11 25.08
C GLU A 547 23.99 -13.40 24.23
N ARG A 548 24.27 -13.18 22.94
CA ARG A 548 23.39 -12.43 22.04
C ARG A 548 21.99 -13.02 21.97
N GLY A 549 20.98 -12.16 22.06
CA GLY A 549 19.57 -12.55 22.07
C GLY A 549 19.08 -13.14 23.40
N LEU A 550 19.94 -13.22 24.42
CA LEU A 550 19.55 -13.59 25.79
C LEU A 550 19.35 -12.34 26.65
N GLY A 551 18.60 -12.47 27.74
CA GLY A 551 18.39 -11.42 28.74
C GLY A 551 19.55 -11.29 29.71
N GLN A 552 20.78 -11.26 29.19
CA GLN A 552 22.02 -11.22 29.97
C GLN A 552 22.92 -10.12 29.43
N GLY A 553 23.48 -9.30 30.31
CA GLY A 553 24.37 -8.21 29.91
C GLY A 553 24.89 -7.44 31.12
N TRP A 554 25.83 -6.52 30.89
CA TRP A 554 26.36 -5.63 31.92
C TRP A 554 25.59 -4.31 31.98
N VAL A 555 25.05 -3.88 30.84
CA VAL A 555 24.24 -2.67 30.71
C VAL A 555 22.95 -3.04 30.02
N GLN A 556 21.82 -2.52 30.51
CA GLN A 556 20.54 -2.66 29.83
C GLN A 556 19.75 -1.36 29.85
N VAL A 557 18.77 -1.24 28.98
CA VAL A 557 17.79 -0.16 29.02
C VAL A 557 16.47 -0.69 28.49
N ARG A 558 15.39 -0.40 29.20
CA ARG A 558 14.05 -0.73 28.72
C ARG A 558 13.68 0.27 27.64
N SER A 559 13.70 -0.17 26.39
CA SER A 559 13.37 0.69 25.24
C SER A 559 12.97 -0.17 24.05
N LEU A 560 11.85 0.19 23.42
CA LEU A 560 11.37 -0.44 22.19
C LEU A 560 11.92 0.23 20.92
N ALA A 561 12.93 1.10 21.06
CA ALA A 561 13.59 1.77 19.94
C ALA A 561 14.03 0.78 18.85
N HIS A 562 13.93 1.19 17.58
CA HIS A 562 14.34 0.35 16.44
C HIS A 562 15.86 0.26 16.30
N VAL A 563 16.53 1.34 16.61
CA VAL A 563 17.99 1.46 16.56
C VAL A 563 18.49 2.07 17.87
N PRO A 564 19.71 1.75 18.35
CA PRO A 564 20.16 2.19 19.66
C PRO A 564 20.18 3.72 19.84
N GLU A 565 20.50 4.49 18.81
CA GLU A 565 20.55 5.95 18.83
C GLU A 565 19.19 6.63 19.11
N GLN A 566 18.09 5.90 19.04
CA GLN A 566 16.74 6.38 19.40
C GLN A 566 16.37 6.11 20.87
N ILE A 567 17.28 5.53 21.67
CA ILE A 567 17.03 5.24 23.08
C ILE A 567 17.09 6.53 23.90
N HIS A 568 15.96 6.89 24.50
CA HIS A 568 15.83 8.03 25.42
C HIS A 568 15.62 7.60 26.88
N GLY A 569 15.48 6.29 27.13
CA GLY A 569 15.30 5.73 28.47
C GLY A 569 16.56 5.80 29.31
N THR A 570 16.38 5.75 30.63
CA THR A 570 17.48 5.64 31.59
C THR A 570 18.12 4.26 31.47
N TRP A 571 19.41 4.23 31.15
CA TRP A 571 20.18 2.98 31.15
C TRP A 571 20.41 2.53 32.59
N ALA A 572 20.57 1.23 32.77
CA ALA A 572 20.89 0.61 34.03
C ALA A 572 22.10 -0.31 33.87
N ILE A 573 22.88 -0.43 34.94
CA ILE A 573 24.11 -1.22 34.98
C ILE A 573 23.96 -2.32 36.01
N TRP A 574 24.45 -3.51 35.68
CA TRP A 574 24.35 -4.67 36.54
C TRP A 574 25.33 -4.55 37.71
N ASN A 575 24.82 -4.52 38.94
CA ASN A 575 25.62 -4.65 40.14
C ASN A 575 25.74 -6.12 40.53
N SER A 576 26.89 -6.74 40.26
CA SER A 576 27.13 -8.15 40.59
C SER A 576 27.18 -8.44 42.09
N ALA A 577 27.55 -7.45 42.93
CA ALA A 577 27.62 -7.62 44.38
C ALA A 577 26.23 -7.72 45.01
N GLU A 578 25.30 -6.89 44.54
CA GLU A 578 23.92 -6.82 45.08
C GLU A 578 22.92 -7.62 44.24
N LYS A 579 23.31 -8.07 43.05
CA LYS A 579 22.45 -8.72 42.05
C LYS A 579 21.24 -7.88 41.65
N VAL A 580 21.45 -6.57 41.52
CA VAL A 580 20.43 -5.58 41.19
C VAL A 580 20.91 -4.70 40.04
N TRP A 581 19.97 -4.21 39.23
CA TRP A 581 20.23 -3.19 38.21
C TRP A 581 20.19 -1.80 38.84
N VAL A 582 21.24 -1.00 38.62
CA VAL A 582 21.37 0.36 39.17
C VAL A 582 21.27 1.36 38.03
N ASP A 583 20.46 2.40 38.19
CA ASP A 583 20.26 3.43 37.18
C ASP A 583 21.54 4.23 36.91
N ALA A 584 21.83 4.44 35.63
CA ALA A 584 22.94 5.21 35.09
C ALA A 584 22.39 6.34 34.19
N PRO A 585 21.87 7.44 34.78
CA PRO A 585 21.16 8.50 34.05
C PRO A 585 22.04 9.30 33.08
N ASP A 586 23.36 9.29 33.30
CA ASP A 586 24.33 9.99 32.45
C ASP A 586 24.73 9.18 31.21
N LEU A 587 24.38 7.90 31.16
CA LEU A 587 24.72 7.02 30.06
C LEU A 587 23.83 7.28 28.85
N ARG A 588 24.44 7.50 27.68
CA ARG A 588 23.74 7.70 26.41
C ARG A 588 24.52 7.08 25.27
N ILE A 589 23.79 6.61 24.26
CA ILE A 589 24.37 6.22 22.98
C ILE A 589 24.09 7.31 21.96
N VAL A 590 25.13 7.72 21.22
CA VAL A 590 25.04 8.79 20.23
C VAL A 590 25.63 8.34 18.89
N PRO A 591 25.05 8.76 17.76
CA PRO A 591 25.65 8.52 16.44
C PRO A 591 26.93 9.35 16.29
N ASP A 592 27.87 8.86 15.48
CA ASP A 592 29.09 9.62 15.14
C ASP A 592 28.73 10.92 14.39
N ALA A 593 29.09 12.06 14.97
CA ALA A 593 28.73 13.39 14.48
C ALA A 593 29.26 13.67 13.06
N GLN A 594 30.40 13.07 12.66
CA GLN A 594 30.98 13.33 11.34
C GLN A 594 30.17 12.71 10.20
N ALA A 595 29.71 11.46 10.36
CA ALA A 595 28.92 10.77 9.34
C ALA A 595 27.56 11.45 9.14
N ARG A 596 26.91 11.82 10.26
CA ARG A 596 25.64 12.55 10.24
C ARG A 596 25.77 13.94 9.61
N ALA A 597 26.81 14.70 9.96
CA ALA A 597 27.05 16.04 9.38
C ALA A 597 27.33 16.00 7.87
N ALA A 598 27.96 14.93 7.36
CA ALA A 598 28.15 14.76 5.92
C ALA A 598 26.81 14.53 5.19
N ALA A 599 25.95 13.64 5.72
CA ALA A 599 24.63 13.40 5.16
C ALA A 599 23.73 14.65 5.23
N GLU A 600 23.75 15.38 6.36
CA GLU A 600 23.00 16.62 6.54
C GLU A 600 23.46 17.73 5.58
N ARG A 601 24.75 17.83 5.26
CA ARG A 601 25.23 18.79 4.26
C ARG A 601 24.63 18.50 2.88
N LEU A 602 24.71 17.26 2.41
CA LEU A 602 24.17 16.89 1.09
C LEU A 602 22.65 17.02 1.04
N ALA A 603 21.95 16.70 2.12
CA ALA A 603 20.49 16.82 2.21
C ALA A 603 19.97 18.27 2.14
N ASN A 604 20.80 19.24 2.52
CA ASN A 604 20.50 20.67 2.45
C ASN A 604 20.93 21.30 1.12
N GLU A 605 21.60 20.57 0.23
CA GLU A 605 21.90 21.07 -1.11
C GLU A 605 20.60 21.08 -1.93
N PRO A 606 20.16 22.24 -2.44
CA PRO A 606 18.96 22.32 -3.25
C PRO A 606 19.17 21.51 -4.53
N LEU A 607 18.10 20.85 -5.01
CA LEU A 607 18.08 20.31 -6.37
C LEU A 607 18.53 21.43 -7.33
N PRO A 608 19.49 21.18 -8.22
CA PRO A 608 19.71 22.07 -9.35
C PRO A 608 18.35 22.22 -10.04
N LEU A 609 17.75 23.41 -9.97
CA LEU A 609 16.55 23.75 -10.72
C LEU A 609 16.78 23.28 -12.14
N ALA A 610 15.82 22.53 -12.71
CA ALA A 610 15.91 21.91 -14.03
C ALA A 610 16.59 22.87 -15.03
N VAL A 611 17.90 22.71 -15.19
CA VAL A 611 18.64 23.39 -16.24
C VAL A 611 18.26 22.64 -17.50
N ALA A 612 17.74 23.37 -18.47
CA ALA A 612 17.50 22.85 -19.81
C ALA A 612 18.69 22.01 -20.25
N LEU A 613 18.42 20.74 -20.58
CA LEU A 613 19.42 19.75 -20.99
C LEU A 613 20.41 20.35 -22.00
N PRO A 614 21.73 20.26 -21.79
CA PRO A 614 22.65 20.31 -22.90
C PRO A 614 22.70 18.92 -23.56
N GLU A 615 22.22 18.84 -24.81
CA GLU A 615 22.42 17.76 -25.81
C GLU A 615 21.84 16.36 -25.47
N PRO A 616 21.53 15.51 -26.47
CA PRO A 616 20.52 14.46 -26.33
C PRO A 616 21.03 13.31 -25.47
N PHE A 617 20.36 13.09 -24.33
CA PHE A 617 20.49 11.90 -23.51
C PHE A 617 20.24 10.66 -24.38
N THR A 618 21.24 9.79 -24.52
CA THR A 618 21.06 8.43 -25.03
C THR A 618 19.94 7.76 -24.23
N GLN A 619 18.90 7.26 -24.90
CA GLN A 619 17.75 6.59 -24.29
C GLN A 619 18.20 5.39 -23.44
N GLU A 620 18.46 5.62 -22.15
CA GLU A 620 18.40 4.55 -21.16
C GLU A 620 16.97 4.00 -21.14
N ALA A 621 16.84 2.68 -21.07
CA ALA A 621 15.56 1.98 -21.10
C ALA A 621 14.72 2.31 -19.84
N LEU A 622 13.96 3.40 -19.91
CA LEU A 622 13.09 3.91 -18.85
C LEU A 622 11.69 3.31 -19.00
N MET A 623 11.15 2.71 -17.95
CA MET A 623 9.75 2.28 -17.95
C MET A 623 8.85 3.48 -17.67
N ILE A 624 7.80 3.66 -18.46
CA ILE A 624 6.76 4.67 -18.25
C ILE A 624 5.43 3.94 -18.11
N VAL A 625 4.70 4.18 -17.03
CA VAL A 625 3.32 3.74 -16.86
C VAL A 625 2.43 4.93 -17.18
N GLU A 626 1.80 4.92 -18.35
CA GLU A 626 0.87 5.98 -18.75
C GLU A 626 -0.41 5.93 -17.89
N ASP A 627 -0.86 7.09 -17.41
CA ASP A 627 -2.16 7.22 -16.79
C ASP A 627 -3.22 7.21 -17.91
N ASN A 628 -4.11 6.21 -17.91
CA ASN A 628 -5.25 6.14 -18.84
C ASN A 628 -6.14 7.39 -18.69
N GLN A 629 -5.94 8.39 -19.55
CA GLN A 629 -6.93 9.43 -19.84
C GLN A 629 -8.12 8.79 -20.60
N PRO A 630 -9.38 9.11 -20.27
CA PRO A 630 -10.53 8.52 -20.93
C PRO A 630 -10.90 9.35 -22.18
N GLN A 631 -10.90 8.75 -23.37
CA GLN A 631 -11.70 9.27 -24.45
C GLN A 631 -13.16 8.85 -24.24
N ALA A 632 -14.01 9.83 -23.91
CA ALA A 632 -15.44 9.72 -24.14
C ALA A 632 -15.77 10.34 -25.52
N SER A 633 -16.30 9.49 -26.40
CA SER A 633 -17.23 9.77 -27.51
C SER A 633 -16.72 10.25 -28.91
N VAL A 634 -17.11 9.43 -29.90
CA VAL A 634 -17.43 9.65 -31.35
C VAL A 634 -16.31 9.76 -32.41
N VAL A 635 -16.16 8.66 -33.19
CA VAL A 635 -15.80 8.47 -34.63
C VAL A 635 -14.84 9.44 -35.33
N SER A 636 -13.66 8.92 -35.73
CA SER A 636 -13.11 9.01 -37.11
C SER A 636 -11.75 8.29 -37.21
N MET A 637 -11.57 7.41 -38.20
CA MET A 637 -10.35 6.64 -38.48
C MET A 637 -9.19 7.51 -38.97
N SER A 638 -7.94 7.23 -38.58
CA SER A 638 -6.98 6.43 -39.40
C SER A 638 -5.51 6.57 -38.92
N ALA A 639 -4.90 5.41 -38.63
CA ALA A 639 -3.54 4.93 -38.97
C ALA A 639 -2.28 5.80 -38.64
N ALA A 640 -1.15 5.31 -38.09
CA ALA A 640 -0.69 3.94 -37.83
C ALA A 640 0.55 3.89 -36.89
N ALA A 641 0.47 2.94 -35.94
CA ALA A 641 1.46 1.90 -35.56
C ALA A 641 2.77 2.28 -34.82
N CYS A 642 3.18 1.54 -33.77
CA CYS A 642 3.34 0.08 -33.75
C CYS A 642 3.10 -0.55 -32.37
N ASP A 643 2.18 -1.52 -32.33
CA ASP A 643 1.90 -2.47 -31.26
C ASP A 643 1.88 -3.86 -31.92
N GLN A 644 2.63 -4.82 -31.39
CA GLN A 644 2.79 -6.16 -31.99
C GLN A 644 1.94 -7.21 -31.27
N SER A 645 0.63 -6.95 -31.12
CA SER A 645 -0.38 -8.00 -30.96
C SER A 645 -0.72 -8.62 -32.33
N TYR A 646 -0.95 -9.94 -32.38
CA TYR A 646 -1.37 -10.67 -33.57
C TYR A 646 -2.86 -11.04 -33.44
N ASP A 647 -3.61 -10.95 -34.54
CA ASP A 647 -5.01 -11.36 -34.57
C ASP A 647 -5.13 -12.89 -34.65
N VAL A 648 -4.18 -13.56 -35.34
CA VAL A 648 -4.23 -15.02 -35.54
C VAL A 648 -2.85 -15.67 -35.59
N PHE A 649 -2.69 -16.77 -34.85
CA PHE A 649 -1.54 -17.67 -34.93
C PHE A 649 -1.80 -18.80 -35.93
N LEU A 650 -0.86 -19.08 -36.83
CA LEU A 650 -1.01 -20.09 -37.88
C LEU A 650 -0.20 -21.36 -37.56
N THR A 651 -0.76 -22.28 -36.78
CA THR A 651 -0.10 -23.57 -36.46
C THR A 651 -0.34 -24.60 -37.56
N HIS A 652 0.74 -25.16 -38.09
CA HIS A 652 0.70 -26.08 -39.23
C HIS A 652 1.93 -27.00 -39.25
N ASP A 653 1.90 -28.04 -40.09
CA ASP A 653 3.05 -28.90 -40.30
C ASP A 653 3.86 -28.48 -41.53
N TRP A 654 5.18 -28.70 -41.51
CA TRP A 654 6.09 -28.42 -42.65
C TRP A 654 6.22 -29.58 -43.64
N GLY A 655 5.43 -30.62 -43.47
CA GLY A 655 5.48 -31.82 -44.29
C GLY A 655 4.71 -31.68 -45.60
N VAL A 656 4.52 -32.85 -46.21
CA VAL A 656 3.74 -33.02 -47.43
C VAL A 656 2.46 -33.75 -47.06
N ASP A 657 1.33 -33.27 -47.57
CA ASP A 657 0.04 -33.92 -47.39
C ASP A 657 -0.11 -35.18 -48.28
N SER A 658 -1.23 -35.90 -48.14
CA SER A 658 -1.51 -37.15 -48.88
C SER A 658 -1.67 -36.96 -50.39
N GLU A 659 -1.81 -35.72 -50.88
CA GLU A 659 -1.86 -35.39 -52.31
C GLU A 659 -0.49 -34.95 -52.85
N GLY A 660 0.57 -35.00 -52.05
CA GLY A 660 1.91 -34.61 -52.47
C GLY A 660 2.17 -33.10 -52.42
N ARG A 661 1.30 -32.32 -51.75
CA ARG A 661 1.39 -30.85 -51.68
C ARG A 661 2.10 -30.42 -50.40
N ARG A 662 2.92 -29.37 -50.47
CA ARG A 662 3.65 -28.84 -49.31
C ARG A 662 2.72 -27.98 -48.45
N THR A 663 2.48 -28.41 -47.22
CA THR A 663 1.53 -27.76 -46.31
C THR A 663 1.96 -26.33 -45.98
N HIS A 664 3.25 -26.12 -45.66
CA HIS A 664 3.80 -24.80 -45.34
C HIS A 664 3.62 -23.78 -46.47
N GLU A 665 3.92 -24.15 -47.73
CA GLU A 665 3.74 -23.27 -48.89
C GLU A 665 2.25 -22.89 -49.10
N ARG A 666 1.34 -23.83 -48.82
CA ARG A 666 -0.10 -23.59 -48.89
C ARG A 666 -0.58 -22.66 -47.79
N VAL A 667 -0.09 -22.81 -46.55
CA VAL A 667 -0.39 -21.90 -45.43
C VAL A 667 0.22 -20.52 -45.68
N ALA A 668 1.37 -20.41 -46.33
CA ALA A 668 1.95 -19.12 -46.73
C ALA A 668 1.03 -18.34 -47.70
N LEU A 669 0.37 -19.03 -48.63
CA LEU A 669 -0.62 -18.42 -49.52
C LEU A 669 -1.85 -17.91 -48.76
N ILE A 670 -2.34 -18.71 -47.80
CA ILE A 670 -3.46 -18.34 -46.93
C ILE A 670 -3.08 -17.15 -46.06
N ASN A 671 -1.90 -17.19 -45.44
CA ASN A 671 -1.34 -16.11 -44.64
C ASN A 671 -1.28 -14.79 -45.41
N LYS A 672 -0.79 -14.82 -46.65
CA LYS A 672 -0.75 -13.65 -47.53
C LYS A 672 -2.16 -13.08 -47.76
N PHE A 673 -3.16 -13.94 -47.98
CA PHE A 673 -4.55 -13.53 -48.13
C PHE A 673 -5.14 -12.94 -46.84
N LEU A 674 -4.91 -13.56 -45.68
CA LEU A 674 -5.36 -13.02 -44.39
C LEU A 674 -4.76 -11.62 -44.13
N LYS A 675 -3.46 -11.44 -44.42
CA LYS A 675 -2.80 -10.12 -44.35
C LYS A 675 -3.42 -9.09 -45.32
N THR A 676 -3.84 -9.48 -46.52
CA THR A 676 -4.52 -8.54 -47.44
C THR A 676 -5.92 -8.13 -46.97
N GLN A 677 -6.58 -8.95 -46.15
CA GLN A 677 -7.85 -8.62 -45.51
C GLN A 677 -7.68 -7.80 -44.21
N GLY A 678 -6.44 -7.43 -43.86
CA GLY A 678 -6.14 -6.56 -42.72
C GLY A 678 -5.84 -7.28 -41.40
N LEU A 679 -5.75 -8.62 -41.40
CA LEU A 679 -5.40 -9.40 -40.21
C LEU A 679 -3.87 -9.42 -39.98
N LYS A 680 -3.45 -9.17 -38.73
CA LYS A 680 -2.08 -9.37 -38.25
C LYS A 680 -1.87 -10.83 -37.91
N THR A 681 -1.16 -11.55 -38.77
CA THR A 681 -0.92 -13.00 -38.59
C THR A 681 0.48 -13.27 -38.05
N TRP A 682 0.58 -14.25 -37.15
CA TRP A 682 1.87 -14.83 -36.74
C TRP A 682 2.16 -16.06 -37.62
N PHE A 683 3.27 -16.02 -38.36
CA PHE A 683 3.72 -17.07 -39.27
C PHE A 683 5.25 -17.24 -39.19
N ASP A 684 5.71 -18.47 -39.23
CA ASP A 684 7.06 -18.92 -38.89
C ASP A 684 8.16 -18.57 -39.92
N GLU A 685 7.83 -18.07 -41.11
CA GLU A 685 8.82 -17.49 -42.03
C GLU A 685 9.42 -16.15 -41.53
N ASP A 686 8.75 -15.46 -40.60
CA ASP A 686 9.21 -14.17 -40.05
C ASP A 686 10.15 -14.38 -38.84
N ARG A 687 11.44 -14.65 -39.12
CA ARG A 687 12.61 -14.62 -38.17
C ARG A 687 12.69 -15.73 -37.09
N MET A 688 12.91 -16.97 -37.52
CA MET A 688 13.35 -18.07 -36.64
C MET A 688 14.88 -18.08 -36.39
N ALA A 689 15.36 -17.16 -35.55
CA ALA A 689 16.68 -17.25 -34.90
C ALA A 689 16.53 -17.05 -33.37
N GLY A 690 17.16 -17.92 -32.56
CA GLY A 690 17.06 -17.93 -31.10
C GLY A 690 16.31 -19.14 -30.52
N ASN A 691 15.86 -19.07 -29.25
CA ASN A 691 15.10 -20.15 -28.62
C ASN A 691 13.70 -20.26 -29.24
N VAL A 692 13.52 -21.26 -30.10
CA VAL A 692 12.29 -21.47 -30.89
C VAL A 692 11.07 -21.65 -29.98
N ILE A 693 11.23 -22.23 -28.79
CA ILE A 693 10.14 -22.49 -27.84
C ILE A 693 9.57 -21.18 -27.28
N ASP A 694 10.42 -20.24 -26.86
CA ASP A 694 9.98 -18.98 -26.25
C ASP A 694 9.23 -18.10 -27.26
N LYS A 695 9.64 -18.15 -28.54
CA LYS A 695 8.97 -17.42 -29.63
C LYS A 695 7.62 -18.03 -30.00
N MET A 696 7.49 -19.36 -30.01
CA MET A 696 6.20 -20.03 -30.23
C MET A 696 5.23 -19.74 -29.07
N CYS A 697 5.70 -19.77 -27.82
CA CYS A 697 4.88 -19.41 -26.66
C CYS A 697 4.40 -17.95 -26.74
N ALA A 698 5.30 -17.00 -27.01
CA ALA A 698 4.93 -15.60 -27.17
C ALA A 698 3.97 -15.40 -28.35
N GLY A 699 4.21 -16.05 -29.49
CA GLY A 699 3.32 -15.97 -30.65
C GLY A 699 1.90 -16.47 -30.34
N ILE A 700 1.76 -17.56 -29.59
CA ILE A 700 0.44 -18.07 -29.15
C ILE A 700 -0.17 -17.11 -28.12
N ASP A 701 0.58 -16.65 -27.12
CA ASP A 701 0.08 -15.76 -26.06
C ASP A 701 -0.40 -14.41 -26.62
N ASP A 702 0.33 -13.86 -27.59
CA ASP A 702 0.05 -12.57 -28.24
C ASP A 702 -0.96 -12.68 -29.39
N SER A 703 -1.49 -13.88 -29.67
CA SER A 703 -2.52 -14.11 -30.70
C SER A 703 -3.92 -14.29 -30.11
N ASP A 704 -4.92 -13.62 -30.70
CA ASP A 704 -6.32 -13.74 -30.24
C ASP A 704 -6.97 -15.09 -30.59
N ILE A 705 -6.67 -15.63 -31.78
CA ILE A 705 -7.21 -16.90 -32.28
C ILE A 705 -6.07 -17.79 -32.79
N ILE A 706 -6.23 -19.11 -32.66
CA ILE A 706 -5.29 -20.09 -33.18
C ILE A 706 -5.94 -20.82 -34.36
N ALA A 707 -5.44 -20.59 -35.57
CA ALA A 707 -5.87 -21.33 -36.75
C ALA A 707 -5.04 -22.61 -36.88
N VAL A 708 -5.70 -23.76 -36.72
CA VAL A 708 -5.09 -25.09 -36.75
C VAL A 708 -5.28 -25.69 -38.14
N PHE A 709 -4.19 -25.77 -38.92
CA PHE A 709 -4.21 -26.32 -40.27
C PHE A 709 -4.03 -27.85 -40.24
N VAL A 710 -5.14 -28.57 -40.34
CA VAL A 710 -5.23 -30.00 -40.09
C VAL A 710 -4.93 -30.83 -41.35
N THR A 711 -3.82 -31.56 -41.28
CA THR A 711 -3.46 -32.71 -42.14
C THR A 711 -3.35 -33.97 -41.28
N GLN A 712 -3.34 -35.15 -41.91
CA GLN A 712 -3.08 -36.44 -41.29
C GLN A 712 -1.70 -36.44 -40.64
N ASN A 713 -0.72 -35.79 -41.27
CA ASN A 713 0.62 -35.63 -40.69
C ASN A 713 0.60 -34.75 -39.43
N TYR A 714 -0.19 -33.69 -39.40
CA TYR A 714 -0.38 -32.85 -38.22
C TYR A 714 -1.06 -33.62 -37.08
N ILE A 715 -2.14 -34.37 -37.38
CA ILE A 715 -2.85 -35.22 -36.40
C ILE A 715 -1.89 -36.25 -35.80
N ASP A 716 -1.11 -36.94 -36.63
CA ASP A 716 -0.12 -37.91 -36.19
C ASP A 716 0.95 -37.30 -35.27
N LYS A 717 1.46 -36.10 -35.62
CA LYS A 717 2.47 -35.37 -34.85
C LYS A 717 1.96 -34.95 -33.48
N VAL A 718 0.78 -34.35 -33.41
CA VAL A 718 0.12 -34.01 -32.14
C VAL A 718 -0.20 -35.28 -31.34
N GLY A 719 -0.58 -36.36 -32.03
CA GLY A 719 -0.76 -37.69 -31.45
C GLY A 719 0.52 -38.31 -30.85
N GLY A 720 1.70 -37.73 -31.11
CA GLY A 720 2.98 -38.14 -30.53
C GLY A 720 3.82 -39.05 -31.41
N LYS A 721 3.57 -39.14 -32.72
CA LYS A 721 4.38 -39.92 -33.68
C LYS A 721 5.88 -39.62 -33.59
N ASN A 722 6.24 -38.36 -33.29
CA ASN A 722 7.62 -37.89 -33.13
C ASN A 722 8.02 -37.66 -31.66
N GLY A 723 7.25 -38.19 -30.70
CA GLY A 723 7.44 -38.00 -29.26
C GLY A 723 6.95 -36.64 -28.73
N PRO A 724 7.14 -36.35 -27.43
CA PRO A 724 6.63 -35.15 -26.76
C PRO A 724 7.38 -33.86 -27.15
N GLN A 725 8.46 -33.96 -27.92
CA GLN A 725 9.29 -32.83 -28.28
C GLN A 725 8.90 -32.18 -29.62
N ASP A 726 7.94 -32.77 -30.37
CA ASP A 726 7.45 -32.23 -31.64
C ASP A 726 6.79 -30.85 -31.45
N ASN A 727 7.12 -29.90 -32.31
CA ASN A 727 6.65 -28.52 -32.19
C ASN A 727 5.13 -28.41 -32.43
N CYS A 728 4.57 -29.16 -33.39
CA CYS A 728 3.11 -29.14 -33.64
C CYS A 728 2.36 -29.63 -32.40
N LYS A 729 2.91 -30.64 -31.69
CA LYS A 729 2.34 -31.14 -30.44
C LYS A 729 2.41 -30.10 -29.32
N LYS A 730 3.56 -29.46 -29.13
CA LYS A 730 3.75 -28.41 -28.12
C LYS A 730 2.85 -27.21 -28.37
N GLU A 731 2.79 -26.72 -29.61
CA GLU A 731 1.92 -25.60 -30.00
C GLU A 731 0.46 -25.92 -29.73
N PHE A 732 0.00 -27.11 -30.12
CA PHE A 732 -1.40 -27.51 -29.94
C PHE A 732 -1.77 -27.65 -28.45
N GLU A 733 -0.98 -28.37 -27.66
CA GLU A 733 -1.24 -28.56 -26.22
C GLU A 733 -1.12 -27.24 -25.43
N TYR A 734 -0.19 -26.36 -25.85
CA TYR A 734 -0.04 -25.04 -25.25
C TYR A 734 -1.25 -24.14 -25.58
N ALA A 735 -1.62 -24.06 -26.85
CA ALA A 735 -2.77 -23.29 -27.33
C ALA A 735 -4.09 -23.75 -26.71
N GLU A 736 -4.32 -25.06 -26.60
CA GLU A 736 -5.49 -25.61 -25.92
C GLU A 736 -5.55 -25.15 -24.46
N ARG A 737 -4.42 -25.21 -23.74
CA ARG A 737 -4.36 -24.84 -22.33
C ARG A 737 -4.51 -23.34 -22.09
N THR A 738 -3.95 -22.50 -22.95
CA THR A 738 -3.90 -21.04 -22.74
C THR A 738 -5.09 -20.31 -23.35
N LYS A 739 -5.57 -20.74 -24.53
CA LYS A 739 -6.66 -20.09 -25.25
C LYS A 739 -8.00 -20.82 -25.12
N GLY A 740 -7.97 -22.10 -24.78
CA GLY A 740 -9.16 -22.94 -24.72
C GLY A 740 -9.68 -23.31 -26.11
N ALA A 741 -10.41 -24.40 -26.19
CA ALA A 741 -10.80 -24.99 -27.47
C ALA A 741 -11.77 -24.14 -28.31
N ASP A 742 -12.44 -23.15 -27.71
CA ASP A 742 -13.32 -22.19 -28.42
C ASP A 742 -12.54 -21.14 -29.23
N ARG A 743 -11.24 -21.01 -28.98
CA ARG A 743 -10.32 -20.12 -29.69
C ARG A 743 -9.43 -20.86 -30.70
N LEU A 744 -9.62 -22.16 -30.87
CA LEU A 744 -8.92 -22.99 -31.87
C LEU A 744 -9.85 -23.22 -33.08
N LEU A 745 -9.52 -22.60 -34.21
CA LEU A 745 -10.26 -22.73 -35.45
C LEU A 745 -9.68 -23.86 -36.30
N SER A 746 -10.50 -24.86 -36.61
CA SER A 746 -10.08 -26.00 -37.42
C SER A 746 -10.12 -25.66 -38.91
N VAL A 747 -9.00 -25.83 -39.60
CA VAL A 747 -8.89 -25.62 -41.04
C VAL A 747 -8.43 -26.91 -41.71
N VAL A 748 -9.31 -27.58 -42.43
CA VAL A 748 -9.01 -28.87 -43.08
C VAL A 748 -8.22 -28.62 -44.36
N MET A 749 -7.03 -29.21 -44.47
CA MET A 749 -6.09 -28.93 -45.56
C MET A 749 -5.98 -30.04 -46.61
N GLU A 750 -6.51 -31.23 -46.35
CA GLU A 750 -6.51 -32.34 -47.31
C GLU A 750 -7.79 -33.19 -47.25
N PRO A 751 -8.26 -33.78 -48.37
CA PRO A 751 -9.55 -34.46 -48.37
C PRO A 751 -9.64 -35.63 -47.39
N ALA A 752 -8.52 -36.30 -47.11
CA ALA A 752 -8.43 -37.42 -46.18
C ALA A 752 -8.81 -37.06 -44.73
N THR A 753 -8.72 -35.78 -44.35
CA THR A 753 -9.04 -35.29 -43.00
C THR A 753 -10.40 -34.62 -42.88
N ARG A 754 -11.26 -34.65 -43.93
CA ARG A 754 -12.62 -34.10 -43.88
C ARG A 754 -13.55 -34.82 -42.91
N GLU A 755 -13.40 -36.13 -42.77
CA GLU A 755 -14.19 -36.93 -41.82
C GLU A 755 -13.60 -36.78 -40.41
N THR A 756 -14.08 -35.81 -39.63
CA THR A 756 -13.51 -35.48 -38.31
C THR A 756 -13.58 -36.65 -37.31
N ARG A 757 -14.48 -37.63 -37.51
CA ARG A 757 -14.56 -38.85 -36.69
C ARG A 757 -13.35 -39.75 -36.84
N THR A 758 -12.52 -39.58 -37.87
CA THR A 758 -11.26 -40.33 -38.03
C THR A 758 -10.10 -39.66 -37.29
N TRP A 759 -10.26 -38.44 -36.78
CA TRP A 759 -9.22 -37.76 -36.02
C TRP A 759 -8.96 -38.50 -34.71
N ARG A 760 -7.70 -38.59 -34.31
CA ARG A 760 -7.23 -39.31 -33.11
C ARG A 760 -6.32 -38.39 -32.29
N GLY A 761 -6.06 -38.73 -31.03
CA GLY A 761 -5.20 -37.94 -30.15
C GLY A 761 -5.80 -36.58 -29.76
N GLY A 762 -4.95 -35.62 -29.38
CA GLY A 762 -5.37 -34.29 -28.91
C GLY A 762 -6.26 -33.55 -29.91
N VAL A 763 -5.92 -33.59 -31.21
CA VAL A 763 -6.75 -32.98 -32.26
C VAL A 763 -8.15 -33.58 -32.30
N GLY A 764 -8.26 -34.91 -32.21
CA GLY A 764 -9.55 -35.60 -32.17
C GLY A 764 -10.37 -35.31 -30.90
N MET A 765 -9.71 -35.22 -29.74
CA MET A 765 -10.39 -34.96 -28.46
C MET A 765 -10.96 -33.53 -28.38
N VAL A 766 -10.24 -32.56 -28.95
CA VAL A 766 -10.50 -31.14 -28.76
C VAL A 766 -11.32 -30.54 -29.91
N LEU A 767 -11.06 -30.99 -31.15
CA LEU A 767 -11.59 -30.33 -32.35
C LEU A 767 -12.58 -31.18 -33.16
N ALA A 768 -12.68 -32.51 -32.97
CA ALA A 768 -13.49 -33.36 -33.85
C ALA A 768 -15.00 -33.08 -33.82
N SER A 769 -15.53 -32.50 -32.74
CA SER A 769 -16.94 -32.12 -32.60
C SER A 769 -17.23 -30.66 -32.99
N ARG A 770 -16.25 -29.90 -33.47
CA ARG A 770 -16.38 -28.49 -33.85
C ARG A 770 -16.52 -28.31 -35.36
N LEU A 771 -17.12 -27.20 -35.76
CA LEU A 771 -17.16 -26.77 -37.16
C LEU A 771 -15.75 -26.48 -37.66
N TYR A 772 -15.47 -26.79 -38.93
CA TYR A 772 -14.19 -26.54 -39.58
C TYR A 772 -14.37 -25.79 -40.90
N CYS A 773 -13.35 -25.03 -41.28
CA CYS A 773 -13.25 -24.44 -42.62
C CYS A 773 -12.57 -25.45 -43.57
N ASP A 774 -13.23 -25.82 -44.66
CA ASP A 774 -12.69 -26.74 -45.65
C ASP A 774 -11.82 -26.00 -46.68
N LEU A 775 -10.51 -26.19 -46.58
CA LEU A 775 -9.51 -25.71 -47.53
C LEU A 775 -8.74 -26.88 -48.16
N SER A 776 -9.42 -27.99 -48.41
CA SER A 776 -8.79 -29.22 -48.88
C SER A 776 -8.71 -29.36 -50.41
N GLY A 777 -9.41 -28.50 -51.17
CA GLY A 777 -9.56 -28.60 -52.63
C GLY A 777 -8.23 -28.53 -53.40
N SER A 778 -8.16 -29.22 -54.54
CA SER A 778 -6.94 -29.42 -55.33
C SER A 778 -6.39 -28.15 -56.01
N GLU A 779 -7.25 -27.18 -56.35
CA GLU A 779 -6.87 -25.98 -57.09
C GLU A 779 -6.97 -24.72 -56.22
N THR A 780 -5.83 -24.05 -56.01
CA THR A 780 -5.78 -22.71 -55.41
C THR A 780 -6.20 -21.66 -56.43
N ASN A 781 -6.76 -20.53 -55.96
CA ASN A 781 -7.27 -19.43 -56.78
C ASN A 781 -8.51 -19.74 -57.64
N THR A 782 -9.32 -20.72 -57.23
CA THR A 782 -10.67 -20.92 -57.78
C THR A 782 -11.70 -20.07 -57.02
N PRO A 783 -12.85 -19.73 -57.61
CA PRO A 783 -13.93 -19.03 -56.91
C PRO A 783 -14.43 -19.77 -55.65
N GLU A 784 -14.33 -21.09 -55.63
CA GLU A 784 -14.62 -21.94 -54.47
C GLU A 784 -13.57 -21.77 -53.37
N TRP A 785 -12.29 -21.75 -53.74
CA TRP A 785 -11.17 -21.51 -52.83
C TRP A 785 -11.24 -20.12 -52.19
N GLU A 786 -11.51 -19.08 -52.99
CA GLU A 786 -11.64 -17.72 -52.48
C GLU A 786 -12.85 -17.57 -51.54
N ARG A 787 -13.98 -18.23 -51.83
CA ARG A 787 -15.14 -18.26 -50.93
C ARG A 787 -14.81 -18.91 -49.60
N ALA A 788 -14.08 -20.03 -49.60
CA ALA A 788 -13.64 -20.69 -48.38
C ALA A 788 -12.64 -19.82 -47.58
N LEU A 789 -11.73 -19.11 -48.26
CA LEU A 789 -10.84 -18.15 -47.61
C LEU A 789 -11.59 -16.96 -46.99
N GLN A 790 -12.64 -16.46 -47.65
CA GLN A 790 -13.49 -15.41 -47.06
C GLN A 790 -14.26 -15.92 -45.83
N ALA A 791 -14.70 -17.18 -45.84
CA ALA A 791 -15.32 -17.80 -44.67
C ALA A 791 -14.33 -17.88 -43.49
N LEU A 792 -13.08 -18.30 -43.75
CA LEU A 792 -12.01 -18.31 -42.75
C LEU A 792 -11.76 -16.91 -42.17
N VAL A 793 -11.73 -15.88 -43.00
CA VAL A 793 -11.58 -14.48 -42.56
C VAL A 793 -12.74 -14.05 -41.67
N CYS A 794 -13.97 -14.42 -42.03
CA CYS A 794 -15.14 -14.14 -41.21
C CYS A 794 -15.05 -14.84 -39.85
N ASP A 795 -14.62 -16.10 -39.82
CA ASP A 795 -14.46 -16.86 -38.58
C ASP A 795 -13.34 -16.30 -37.69
N CYS A 796 -12.24 -15.81 -38.27
CA CYS A 796 -11.19 -15.09 -37.54
C CYS A 796 -11.64 -13.73 -36.98
N MET A 797 -12.68 -13.09 -37.54
CA MET A 797 -13.17 -11.77 -37.10
C MET A 797 -14.42 -11.84 -36.21
N ARG A 798 -15.00 -13.02 -35.99
CA ARG A 798 -16.19 -13.18 -35.14
C ARG A 798 -15.80 -13.06 -33.66
N PRO A 799 -16.48 -12.22 -32.86
CA PRO A 799 -16.40 -12.31 -31.40
C PRO A 799 -16.94 -13.68 -30.97
N CYS A 800 -16.24 -14.38 -30.06
CA CYS A 800 -16.66 -15.70 -29.55
C CYS A 800 -18.04 -15.64 -28.89
N VAL A 801 -19.09 -15.78 -29.69
CA VAL A 801 -20.40 -16.25 -29.27
C VAL A 801 -20.35 -17.76 -29.38
N SER A 802 -20.65 -18.44 -28.28
CA SER A 802 -20.76 -19.90 -28.22
C SER A 802 -21.58 -20.43 -29.41
N LEU A 803 -20.91 -21.11 -30.36
CA LEU A 803 -21.55 -21.91 -31.40
C LEU A 803 -21.93 -23.24 -30.76
N CYS A 804 -23.08 -23.26 -30.07
CA CYS A 804 -23.84 -24.46 -29.81
C CYS A 804 -24.93 -24.59 -30.88
N LEU A 805 -24.73 -25.54 -31.79
CA LEU A 805 -25.77 -26.42 -32.31
C LEU A 805 -25.22 -27.84 -32.38
#